data_AF-A0A081D3C9-F1
#
_entry.id   AF-A0A081D3C9-F1
#
_cell.length_a   1.000
_cell.length_b   1.000
_cell.length_c   1.000
_cell.angle_alpha   90.00
_cell.angle_beta   90.00
_cell.angle_gamma   90.00
#
_symmetry.space_group_name_H-M   'P 1'
#
loop_
_entity.id
_entity.type
_entity.pdbx_description
1 polymer ?
#
loop_
_entity_poly.entity_id
_entity_poly.type
_entity_poly.pdbx_seq_one_letter_code
_entity_poly.pdbx_strand_id
1 'polypeptide(L)'
;MCWNETFEGRMNLQAEALSAAMTRIVTLQAQMTDRVLQMAAEIGKLQEVVSDRQAREFLRVRCNLPSSELTTYVKFAKTLKGSDELLRKARVSFPIVKALVAAAPEAREEILERMEIGARIDGKEITAVSKRLREAKLTPGQIMAERQGKLARSAARRLSDRDAERFKSSLYDFVSEIIDEKDAARICSEEVRSVAEDLRERFEFLFGDDHPALEVIRPRSPTYEVSCAHLALVHLADGTLPTAPGVGAWDPSQRHPWLLSLYALTGRAPSEYPKELSSLRELPAGHHRPTVVELFAGAGGMAVGLENAGYDHVALVEFDTHAAATLRLNRPHWNVIKDDIRSLDFTIYRQLDIDLVSGGPPCQPYSIEGNALGKDDPRDMFPDCVRVVSEIRPKAFIFENVLGLLHAKHADHVAAILRRFKKIGYQTDIHRICASDYGIAQSRSRVLITGMRNDVATTFRMPPRFPDHRANIGDTLLDLMSVNGWDAREWARERREYPVVDRTGSVIAIGAQASTIVTSRGKRRRNDAAMQRAAGLDSTGLPTSAPTAAEASVEGFLPSLTLPMRARLQDFPDGWIFAGGRQASARQIGNAVPPRMASALGLAFASALTGVSWDWQAVLWPEKVRSEIQAPSLAPNDKLLAKSCGELEKA
;
A
#
# COMPACT_ATOMS: atom_id res chain seq x y z
N MET A 1 22.78 -24.88 -39.31
CA MET A 1 22.03 -23.65 -39.66
C MET A 1 20.50 -23.88 -39.71
N CYS A 2 19.90 -24.79 -38.91
CA CYS A 2 18.45 -25.11 -39.01
C CYS A 2 17.68 -25.14 -37.68
N TRP A 3 18.22 -24.62 -36.57
CA TRP A 3 17.56 -24.68 -35.25
C TRP A 3 17.10 -23.32 -34.68
N ASN A 4 17.42 -22.19 -35.33
CA ASN A 4 17.04 -20.86 -34.81
C ASN A 4 15.76 -20.28 -35.45
N GLU A 5 15.38 -20.66 -36.67
CA GLU A 5 14.22 -20.05 -37.36
C GLU A 5 12.86 -20.53 -36.83
N THR A 6 12.78 -21.73 -36.24
CA THR A 6 11.51 -22.32 -35.79
C THR A 6 11.07 -21.86 -34.39
N PHE A 7 11.98 -21.36 -33.57
CA PHE A 7 11.69 -20.95 -32.18
C PHE A 7 11.27 -19.47 -32.10
N GLU A 8 11.95 -18.57 -32.82
CA GLU A 8 11.55 -17.15 -32.98
C GLU A 8 10.17 -17.02 -33.62
N GLY A 9 9.87 -17.85 -34.64
CA GLY A 9 8.55 -17.90 -35.26
C GLY A 9 7.44 -18.34 -34.31
N ARG A 10 7.69 -19.29 -33.38
CA ARG A 10 6.70 -19.73 -32.38
C ARG A 10 6.45 -18.72 -31.27
N MET A 11 7.48 -17.97 -30.86
CA MET A 11 7.36 -16.99 -29.79
C MET A 11 6.65 -15.70 -30.21
N ASN A 12 6.86 -15.25 -31.45
CA ASN A 12 6.05 -14.16 -32.00
C ASN A 12 4.56 -14.57 -32.11
N LEU A 13 4.29 -15.81 -32.53
CA LEU A 13 2.93 -16.35 -32.58
C LEU A 13 2.26 -16.43 -31.21
N GLN A 14 2.98 -16.78 -30.14
CA GLN A 14 2.40 -16.84 -28.79
C GLN A 14 2.08 -15.44 -28.23
N ALA A 15 2.99 -14.49 -28.40
CA ALA A 15 2.80 -13.10 -28.01
C ALA A 15 1.63 -12.44 -28.79
N GLU A 16 1.58 -12.67 -30.09
CA GLU A 16 0.46 -12.27 -30.95
C GLU A 16 -0.84 -12.97 -30.51
N ALA A 17 -0.79 -14.27 -30.20
CA ALA A 17 -1.95 -15.03 -29.74
C ALA A 17 -2.48 -14.51 -28.39
N LEU A 18 -1.60 -14.15 -27.45
CA LEU A 18 -1.97 -13.58 -26.15
C LEU A 18 -2.49 -12.14 -26.28
N SER A 19 -1.88 -11.31 -27.13
CA SER A 19 -2.38 -9.98 -27.42
C SER A 19 -3.74 -10.03 -28.09
N ALA A 20 -3.88 -10.92 -29.08
CA ALA A 20 -5.15 -11.16 -29.73
C ALA A 20 -6.16 -11.76 -28.74
N ALA A 21 -5.75 -12.63 -27.80
CA ALA A 21 -6.61 -13.15 -26.75
C ALA A 21 -7.07 -12.06 -25.78
N MET A 22 -6.17 -11.18 -25.32
CA MET A 22 -6.51 -10.05 -24.47
C MET A 22 -7.48 -9.11 -25.18
N THR A 23 -7.20 -8.72 -26.43
CA THR A 23 -8.09 -7.90 -27.25
C THR A 23 -9.45 -8.58 -27.39
N ARG A 24 -9.47 -9.88 -27.75
CA ARG A 24 -10.70 -10.68 -27.82
C ARG A 24 -11.44 -10.70 -26.49
N ILE A 25 -10.77 -10.92 -25.35
CA ILE A 25 -11.40 -10.97 -24.03
C ILE A 25 -11.97 -9.62 -23.65
N VAL A 26 -11.24 -8.53 -23.89
CA VAL A 26 -11.73 -7.17 -23.64
C VAL A 26 -12.94 -6.86 -24.54
N THR A 27 -12.89 -7.25 -25.81
CA THR A 27 -14.02 -7.13 -26.74
C THR A 27 -15.20 -7.99 -26.27
N LEU A 28 -14.97 -9.23 -25.84
CA LEU A 28 -15.99 -10.13 -25.31
C LEU A 28 -16.60 -9.57 -24.02
N GLN A 29 -15.80 -9.00 -23.12
CA GLN A 29 -16.30 -8.33 -21.92
C GLN A 29 -17.19 -7.13 -22.28
N ALA A 30 -16.75 -6.29 -23.23
CA ALA A 30 -17.55 -5.18 -23.72
C ALA A 30 -18.86 -5.67 -24.37
N GLN A 31 -18.80 -6.75 -25.14
CA GLN A 31 -19.98 -7.41 -25.71
C GLN A 31 -20.89 -7.99 -24.63
N MET A 32 -20.36 -8.65 -23.60
CA MET A 32 -21.13 -9.19 -22.49
C MET A 32 -21.86 -8.07 -21.74
N THR A 33 -21.17 -6.99 -21.39
CA THR A 33 -21.79 -5.80 -20.80
C THR A 33 -22.88 -5.25 -21.71
N ASP A 34 -22.60 -5.08 -23.00
CA ASP A 34 -23.58 -4.61 -24.00
C ASP A 34 -24.81 -5.53 -24.07
N ARG A 35 -24.63 -6.85 -24.13
CA ARG A 35 -25.73 -7.82 -24.16
C ARG A 35 -26.59 -7.78 -22.91
N VAL A 36 -25.98 -7.66 -21.73
CA VAL A 36 -26.70 -7.51 -20.46
C VAL A 36 -27.56 -6.24 -20.48
N LEU A 37 -27.02 -5.13 -21.00
CA LEU A 37 -27.75 -3.86 -21.11
C LEU A 37 -28.87 -3.93 -22.16
N GLN A 38 -28.64 -4.57 -23.30
CA GLN A 38 -29.66 -4.80 -24.33
C GLN A 38 -30.82 -5.67 -23.81
N MET A 39 -30.50 -6.76 -23.10
CA MET A 39 -31.51 -7.60 -22.47
C MET A 39 -32.34 -6.81 -21.46
N ALA A 40 -31.69 -5.99 -20.63
CA ALA A 40 -32.39 -5.11 -19.71
C ALA A 40 -33.30 -4.09 -20.42
N ALA A 41 -32.86 -3.54 -21.55
CA ALA A 41 -33.67 -2.62 -22.36
C ALA A 41 -34.89 -3.31 -22.99
N GLU A 42 -34.73 -4.51 -23.56
CA GLU A 42 -35.86 -5.30 -24.11
C GLU A 42 -36.85 -5.72 -23.02
N ILE A 43 -36.36 -6.08 -21.84
CA ILE A 43 -37.22 -6.36 -20.68
C ILE A 43 -37.97 -5.09 -20.24
N GLY A 44 -37.32 -3.92 -20.33
CA GLY A 44 -37.98 -2.64 -20.11
C GLY A 44 -39.17 -2.41 -21.03
N LYS A 45 -39.04 -2.69 -22.34
CA LYS A 45 -40.15 -2.61 -23.31
C LYS A 45 -41.28 -3.58 -22.98
N LEU A 46 -40.94 -4.81 -22.59
CA LEU A 46 -41.94 -5.80 -22.17
C LEU A 46 -42.79 -5.30 -20.98
N GLN A 47 -42.17 -4.60 -20.03
CA GLN A 47 -42.85 -4.02 -18.87
C GLN A 47 -43.82 -2.87 -19.20
N GLU A 48 -43.81 -2.34 -20.43
CA GLU A 48 -44.81 -1.36 -20.90
C GLU A 48 -46.14 -2.04 -21.24
N VAL A 49 -46.11 -3.33 -21.55
CA VAL A 49 -47.27 -4.09 -22.06
C VAL A 49 -47.82 -5.07 -21.01
N VAL A 50 -46.97 -5.58 -20.12
CA VAL A 50 -47.36 -6.55 -19.09
C VAL A 50 -46.85 -6.15 -17.70
N SER A 51 -47.55 -6.60 -16.66
CA SER A 51 -47.14 -6.31 -15.28
C SER A 51 -45.78 -6.94 -14.91
N ASP A 52 -45.07 -6.38 -13.92
CA ASP A 52 -43.79 -6.91 -13.41
C ASP A 52 -43.90 -8.38 -12.94
N ARG A 53 -45.10 -8.84 -12.55
CA ARG A 53 -45.36 -10.26 -12.20
C ARG A 53 -45.44 -11.12 -13.45
N GLN A 54 -46.19 -10.69 -14.46
CA GLN A 54 -46.32 -11.38 -15.75
C GLN A 54 -44.99 -11.41 -16.50
N ALA A 55 -44.23 -10.32 -16.49
CA ALA A 55 -42.89 -10.24 -17.07
C ALA A 55 -41.94 -11.26 -16.42
N ARG A 56 -41.90 -11.33 -15.07
CA ARG A 56 -41.04 -12.31 -14.36
C ARG A 56 -41.42 -13.76 -14.68
N GLU A 57 -42.72 -14.06 -14.70
CA GLU A 57 -43.21 -15.41 -15.03
C GLU A 57 -42.87 -15.78 -16.48
N PHE A 58 -43.10 -14.86 -17.42
CA PHE A 58 -42.79 -15.03 -18.84
C PHE A 58 -41.29 -15.24 -19.06
N LEU A 59 -40.44 -14.38 -18.48
CA LEU A 59 -38.98 -14.47 -18.61
C LEU A 59 -38.43 -15.76 -17.99
N ARG A 60 -39.01 -16.23 -16.88
CA ARG A 60 -38.64 -17.51 -16.26
C ARG A 60 -39.04 -18.69 -17.15
N VAL A 61 -40.29 -18.75 -17.59
CA VAL A 61 -40.87 -19.93 -18.24
C VAL A 61 -40.56 -20.00 -19.73
N ARG A 62 -40.54 -18.85 -20.42
CA ARG A 62 -40.38 -18.77 -21.89
C ARG A 62 -38.98 -18.36 -22.32
N CYS A 63 -38.27 -17.58 -21.50
CA CYS A 63 -36.90 -17.13 -21.81
C CYS A 63 -35.82 -17.85 -20.98
N ASN A 64 -36.21 -18.78 -20.10
CA ASN A 64 -35.31 -19.59 -19.26
C ASN A 64 -34.29 -18.75 -18.44
N LEU A 65 -34.71 -17.59 -17.96
CA LEU A 65 -33.88 -16.73 -17.13
C LEU A 65 -33.86 -17.22 -15.66
N PRO A 66 -32.69 -17.30 -15.00
CA PRO A 66 -32.60 -17.73 -13.61
C PRO A 66 -33.39 -16.81 -12.66
N SER A 67 -34.14 -17.39 -11.73
CA SER A 67 -34.94 -16.64 -10.75
C SER A 67 -34.11 -15.63 -9.93
N SER A 68 -32.82 -15.93 -9.71
CA SER A 68 -31.86 -15.08 -9.01
C SER A 68 -31.44 -13.81 -9.78
N GLU A 69 -31.78 -13.70 -11.06
CA GLU A 69 -31.41 -12.62 -11.97
C GLU A 69 -32.60 -11.78 -12.45
N LEU A 70 -33.80 -12.40 -12.49
CA LEU A 70 -35.03 -11.75 -12.98
C LEU A 70 -35.31 -10.41 -12.30
N THR A 71 -35.09 -10.34 -10.98
CA THR A 71 -35.33 -9.11 -10.23
C THR A 71 -34.37 -7.99 -10.64
N THR A 72 -33.14 -8.33 -11.01
CA THR A 72 -32.15 -7.36 -11.47
C THR A 72 -32.53 -6.80 -12.83
N TYR A 73 -32.85 -7.64 -13.80
CA TYR A 73 -33.24 -7.19 -15.14
C TYR A 73 -34.50 -6.34 -15.15
N VAL A 74 -35.55 -6.77 -14.43
CA VAL A 74 -36.85 -6.06 -14.34
C VAL A 74 -36.73 -4.70 -13.64
N LYS A 75 -35.76 -4.53 -12.74
CA LYS A 75 -35.53 -3.25 -12.05
C LYS A 75 -34.54 -2.36 -12.81
N PHE A 76 -33.67 -2.93 -13.64
CA PHE A 76 -32.56 -2.23 -14.28
C PHE A 76 -33.02 -0.93 -14.98
N ALA A 77 -33.99 -1.01 -15.88
CA ALA A 77 -34.50 0.14 -16.64
C ALA A 77 -35.10 1.24 -15.76
N LYS A 78 -35.60 0.91 -14.56
CA LYS A 78 -36.12 1.87 -13.59
C LYS A 78 -35.03 2.46 -12.69
N THR A 79 -33.88 1.80 -12.53
CA THR A 79 -32.87 2.15 -11.51
C THR A 79 -31.52 2.65 -12.04
N LEU A 80 -31.12 2.27 -13.25
CA LEU A 80 -29.84 2.63 -13.87
C LEU A 80 -30.02 3.36 -15.22
N LYS A 81 -31.21 3.91 -15.45
CA LYS A 81 -31.55 4.61 -16.69
C LYS A 81 -30.59 5.78 -16.92
N GLY A 82 -29.94 5.83 -18.09
CA GLY A 82 -29.03 6.91 -18.45
C GLY A 82 -27.58 6.69 -18.01
N SER A 83 -27.29 5.63 -17.24
CA SER A 83 -25.92 5.23 -16.89
C SER A 83 -25.34 4.22 -17.88
N ASP A 84 -26.07 3.87 -18.93
CA ASP A 84 -25.72 2.83 -19.89
C ASP A 84 -24.32 3.04 -20.51
N GLU A 85 -24.02 4.25 -20.95
CA GLU A 85 -22.73 4.60 -21.57
C GLU A 85 -21.57 4.48 -20.57
N LEU A 86 -21.78 4.93 -19.34
CA LEU A 86 -20.81 4.82 -18.25
C LEU A 86 -20.51 3.35 -17.91
N LEU A 87 -21.57 2.54 -17.76
CA LEU A 87 -21.45 1.11 -17.48
C LEU A 87 -20.74 0.36 -18.63
N ARG A 88 -21.00 0.75 -19.88
CA ARG A 88 -20.30 0.25 -21.08
C ARG A 88 -18.82 0.62 -21.05
N LYS A 89 -18.49 1.88 -20.80
CA LYS A 89 -17.11 2.39 -20.71
C LYS A 89 -16.32 1.68 -19.59
N ALA A 90 -16.98 1.43 -18.46
CA ALA A 90 -16.39 0.73 -17.32
C ALA A 90 -16.28 -0.80 -17.50
N ARG A 91 -16.94 -1.40 -18.51
CA ARG A 91 -16.98 -2.85 -18.77
C ARG A 91 -17.44 -3.64 -17.53
N VAL A 92 -18.54 -3.20 -16.91
CA VAL A 92 -19.05 -3.83 -15.70
C VAL A 92 -19.55 -5.25 -15.96
N SER A 93 -19.26 -6.14 -15.02
CA SER A 93 -19.81 -7.49 -15.02
C SER A 93 -21.23 -7.52 -14.44
N PHE A 94 -21.99 -8.57 -14.75
CA PHE A 94 -23.35 -8.74 -14.23
C PHE A 94 -23.44 -8.70 -12.69
N PRO A 95 -22.53 -9.31 -11.90
CA PRO A 95 -22.54 -9.17 -10.44
C PRO A 95 -22.47 -7.73 -9.94
N ILE A 96 -21.71 -6.87 -10.63
CA ILE A 96 -21.59 -5.45 -10.30
C ILE A 96 -22.90 -4.72 -10.64
N VAL A 97 -23.47 -4.99 -11.81
CA VAL A 97 -24.80 -4.48 -12.19
C VAL A 97 -25.85 -4.87 -11.15
N LYS A 98 -25.85 -6.13 -10.72
CA LYS A 98 -26.77 -6.64 -9.69
C LYS A 98 -26.59 -5.91 -8.36
N ALA A 99 -25.35 -5.66 -7.94
CA ALA A 99 -25.06 -4.91 -6.72
C ALA A 99 -25.53 -3.45 -6.81
N LEU A 100 -25.32 -2.79 -7.96
CA LEU A 100 -25.78 -1.42 -8.20
C LEU A 100 -27.31 -1.29 -8.17
N VAL A 101 -28.02 -2.21 -8.84
CA VAL A 101 -29.50 -2.24 -8.82
C VAL A 101 -30.03 -2.45 -7.40
N ALA A 102 -29.32 -3.24 -6.58
CA ALA A 102 -29.70 -3.49 -5.19
C ALA A 102 -29.35 -2.35 -4.22
N ALA A 103 -28.37 -1.50 -4.57
CA ALA A 103 -27.94 -0.38 -3.74
C ALA A 103 -29.03 0.70 -3.62
N ALA A 104 -29.01 1.45 -2.51
CA ALA A 104 -29.87 2.61 -2.32
C ALA A 104 -29.54 3.73 -3.34
N PRO A 105 -30.50 4.60 -3.72
CA PRO A 105 -30.29 5.60 -4.77
C PRO A 105 -29.03 6.46 -4.59
N GLU A 106 -28.77 6.93 -3.37
CA GLU A 106 -27.65 7.84 -3.08
C GLU A 106 -26.30 7.11 -3.09
N ALA A 107 -26.30 5.85 -2.64
CA ALA A 107 -25.11 5.01 -2.74
C ALA A 107 -24.80 4.67 -4.18
N ARG A 108 -25.83 4.39 -4.98
CA ARG A 108 -25.69 4.14 -6.40
C ARG A 108 -25.16 5.37 -7.13
N GLU A 109 -25.69 6.56 -6.83
CA GLU A 109 -25.24 7.84 -7.41
C GLU A 109 -23.74 8.08 -7.11
N GLU A 110 -23.33 8.01 -5.85
CA GLU A 110 -21.92 8.17 -5.46
C GLU A 110 -21.00 7.13 -6.14
N ILE A 111 -21.45 5.89 -6.29
CA ILE A 111 -20.67 4.86 -6.98
C ILE A 111 -20.56 5.15 -8.47
N LEU A 112 -21.63 5.63 -9.12
CA LEU A 112 -21.61 6.00 -10.54
C LEU A 112 -20.70 7.21 -10.77
N GLU A 113 -20.73 8.24 -9.91
CA GLU A 113 -19.81 9.38 -9.97
C GLU A 113 -18.34 8.93 -9.87
N ARG A 114 -18.04 8.00 -8.95
CA ARG A 114 -16.70 7.41 -8.82
C ARG A 114 -16.27 6.66 -10.08
N MET A 115 -17.19 5.97 -10.74
CA MET A 115 -16.91 5.30 -12.00
C MET A 115 -16.67 6.31 -13.13
N GLU A 116 -17.36 7.44 -13.12
CA GLU A 116 -17.23 8.50 -14.13
C GLU A 116 -15.84 9.14 -14.12
N ILE A 117 -15.27 9.33 -12.93
CA ILE A 117 -13.87 9.78 -12.73
C ILE A 117 -12.83 8.66 -12.95
N GLY A 118 -13.26 7.46 -13.37
CA GLY A 118 -12.39 6.36 -13.80
C GLY A 118 -11.96 5.38 -12.71
N ALA A 119 -12.61 5.37 -11.53
CA ALA A 119 -12.35 4.37 -10.52
C ALA A 119 -12.81 2.98 -10.98
N ARG A 120 -12.00 1.95 -10.69
CA ARG A 120 -12.42 0.55 -10.87
C ARG A 120 -13.18 0.12 -9.62
N ILE A 121 -14.45 -0.18 -9.77
CA ILE A 121 -15.32 -0.57 -8.66
C ILE A 121 -15.49 -2.09 -8.62
N ASP A 122 -15.31 -2.67 -7.42
CA ASP A 122 -15.64 -4.06 -7.13
C ASP A 122 -16.85 -4.21 -6.18
N GLY A 123 -17.30 -5.44 -5.95
CA GLY A 123 -18.47 -5.71 -5.11
C GLY A 123 -18.28 -5.39 -3.62
N LYS A 124 -17.04 -5.38 -3.12
CA LYS A 124 -16.75 -5.05 -1.72
C LYS A 124 -16.90 -3.54 -1.49
N GLU A 125 -16.44 -2.74 -2.44
CA GLU A 125 -16.55 -1.28 -2.38
C GLU A 125 -18.01 -0.79 -2.39
N ILE A 126 -18.86 -1.37 -3.26
CA ILE A 126 -20.30 -1.05 -3.31
C ILE A 126 -20.98 -1.29 -1.95
N THR A 127 -20.61 -2.38 -1.30
CA THR A 127 -21.15 -2.77 0.02
C THR A 127 -20.73 -1.77 1.10
N ALA A 128 -19.47 -1.32 1.07
CA ALA A 128 -18.95 -0.35 2.02
C ALA A 128 -19.63 1.02 1.90
N VAL A 129 -19.79 1.53 0.67
CA VAL A 129 -20.45 2.83 0.41
C VAL A 129 -21.93 2.79 0.82
N SER A 130 -22.64 1.72 0.45
CA SER A 130 -24.06 1.55 0.80
C SER A 130 -24.29 1.53 2.30
N LYS A 131 -23.37 0.93 3.06
CA LYS A 131 -23.44 0.90 4.53
C LYS A 131 -23.28 2.31 5.12
N ARG A 132 -22.26 3.04 4.67
CA ARG A 132 -21.91 4.38 5.17
C ARG A 132 -23.07 5.36 5.01
N LEU A 133 -23.69 5.40 3.83
CA LEU A 133 -24.78 6.35 3.54
C LEU A 133 -26.10 6.00 4.26
N ARG A 134 -26.39 4.72 4.46
CA ARG A 134 -27.55 4.30 5.26
C ARG A 134 -27.45 4.81 6.69
N GLU A 135 -26.25 4.74 7.27
CA GLU A 135 -25.99 5.20 8.63
C GLU A 135 -26.10 6.73 8.76
N ALA A 136 -25.84 7.48 7.68
CA ALA A 136 -25.92 8.94 7.65
C ALA A 136 -27.36 9.51 7.61
N LYS A 137 -28.37 8.71 7.24
CA LYS A 137 -29.78 9.16 7.06
C LYS A 137 -30.68 8.99 8.27
N LEU A 138 -30.21 8.29 9.29
CA LEU A 138 -31.00 8.00 10.48
C LEU A 138 -30.94 9.22 11.41
N THR A 139 -32.09 9.69 11.91
CA THR A 139 -32.10 10.72 12.97
C THR A 139 -31.41 10.16 14.22
N PRO A 140 -30.81 10.99 15.10
CA PRO A 140 -30.19 10.51 16.33
C PRO A 140 -31.10 9.57 17.15
N GLY A 141 -32.40 9.87 17.21
CA GLY A 141 -33.42 9.02 17.84
C GLY A 141 -33.72 7.70 17.10
N GLN A 142 -33.66 7.67 15.76
CA GLN A 142 -33.83 6.45 14.97
C GLN A 142 -32.55 5.61 14.88
N ILE A 143 -31.36 6.23 14.88
CA ILE A 143 -30.07 5.56 15.12
C ILE A 143 -30.15 4.87 16.48
N MET A 144 -30.67 5.56 17.50
CA MET A 144 -30.89 4.99 18.83
C MET A 144 -31.96 3.90 18.84
N ALA A 145 -33.09 4.03 18.15
CA ALA A 145 -34.16 3.01 18.11
C ALA A 145 -33.75 1.74 17.34
N GLU A 146 -33.04 1.87 16.22
CA GLU A 146 -32.51 0.74 15.44
C GLU A 146 -31.28 0.12 16.13
N ARG A 147 -30.46 0.95 16.80
CA ARG A 147 -29.49 0.46 17.79
C ARG A 147 -30.20 -0.21 18.96
N GLN A 148 -31.38 0.21 19.42
CA GLN A 148 -32.11 -0.34 20.57
C GLN A 148 -32.79 -1.68 20.24
N GLY A 149 -33.36 -1.85 19.05
CA GLY A 149 -33.90 -3.14 18.58
C GLY A 149 -32.82 -4.17 18.21
N LYS A 150 -31.64 -3.71 17.77
CA LYS A 150 -30.43 -4.55 17.69
C LYS A 150 -29.75 -4.72 19.06
N LEU A 151 -29.81 -3.74 19.95
CA LEU A 151 -29.34 -3.80 21.34
C LEU A 151 -30.25 -4.69 22.15
N ALA A 152 -31.52 -4.96 21.85
CA ALA A 152 -32.30 -5.91 22.65
C ALA A 152 -31.89 -7.36 22.31
N ARG A 153 -31.81 -7.69 21.01
CA ARG A 153 -31.33 -8.99 20.53
C ARG A 153 -29.84 -9.21 20.73
N SER A 154 -29.06 -8.14 20.62
CA SER A 154 -27.65 -8.15 20.96
C SER A 154 -27.40 -7.74 22.41
N ALA A 155 -28.36 -7.38 23.27
CA ALA A 155 -28.14 -7.28 24.73
C ALA A 155 -28.51 -8.59 25.37
N ALA A 156 -29.43 -9.39 24.82
CA ALA A 156 -29.53 -10.79 25.22
C ALA A 156 -28.22 -11.54 24.88
N ARG A 157 -27.67 -11.28 23.69
CA ARG A 157 -26.36 -11.84 23.26
C ARG A 157 -25.16 -11.16 23.92
N ARG A 158 -25.15 -9.83 24.06
CA ARG A 158 -24.10 -9.08 24.79
C ARG A 158 -24.22 -9.17 26.31
N LEU A 159 -25.35 -9.52 26.93
CA LEU A 159 -25.36 -9.85 28.37
C LEU A 159 -24.55 -11.12 28.52
N SER A 160 -24.88 -12.18 27.78
CA SER A 160 -24.12 -13.43 27.80
C SER A 160 -22.65 -13.24 27.40
N ASP A 161 -22.35 -12.44 26.35
CA ASP A 161 -20.95 -12.15 25.96
C ASP A 161 -20.25 -11.21 26.97
N ARG A 162 -20.92 -10.23 27.57
CA ARG A 162 -20.34 -9.31 28.57
C ARG A 162 -20.15 -10.01 29.91
N ASP A 163 -21.07 -10.88 30.29
CA ASP A 163 -20.99 -11.68 31.50
C ASP A 163 -19.91 -12.76 31.30
N ALA A 164 -19.77 -13.32 30.10
CA ALA A 164 -18.63 -14.16 29.73
C ALA A 164 -17.29 -13.41 29.68
N GLU A 165 -17.22 -12.19 29.15
CA GLU A 165 -15.99 -11.39 29.15
C GLU A 165 -15.65 -10.85 30.54
N ARG A 166 -16.64 -10.50 31.36
CA ARG A 166 -16.46 -10.14 32.76
C ARG A 166 -15.97 -11.33 33.56
N PHE A 167 -16.59 -12.49 33.36
CA PHE A 167 -16.14 -13.76 33.93
C PHE A 167 -14.69 -14.06 33.53
N LYS A 168 -14.35 -14.03 32.24
CA LYS A 168 -12.97 -14.25 31.76
C LYS A 168 -11.98 -13.24 32.34
N SER A 169 -12.38 -11.97 32.48
CA SER A 169 -11.50 -10.95 33.06
C SER A 169 -11.30 -11.18 34.56
N SER A 170 -12.36 -11.43 35.32
CA SER A 170 -12.26 -11.74 36.75
C SER A 170 -11.49 -13.04 37.00
N LEU A 171 -11.71 -14.06 36.16
CA LEU A 171 -10.96 -15.31 36.18
C LEU A 171 -9.48 -15.08 35.85
N TYR A 172 -9.18 -14.24 34.85
CA TYR A 172 -7.80 -13.89 34.51
C TYR A 172 -7.10 -13.18 35.66
N ASP A 173 -7.74 -12.18 36.26
CA ASP A 173 -7.15 -11.41 37.36
C ASP A 173 -6.90 -12.33 38.57
N PHE A 174 -7.88 -13.14 38.94
CA PHE A 174 -7.78 -14.11 40.03
C PHE A 174 -6.70 -15.16 39.79
N VAL A 175 -6.73 -15.84 38.64
CA VAL A 175 -5.76 -16.90 38.35
C VAL A 175 -4.36 -16.32 38.21
N SER A 176 -4.19 -15.13 37.62
CA SER A 176 -2.86 -14.49 37.52
C SER A 176 -2.25 -14.15 38.89
N GLU A 177 -3.08 -13.89 39.90
CA GLU A 177 -2.61 -13.67 41.28
C GLU A 177 -2.09 -14.96 41.93
N ILE A 178 -2.75 -16.10 41.69
CA ILE A 178 -2.47 -17.35 42.41
C ILE A 178 -1.67 -18.39 41.60
N ILE A 179 -1.50 -18.22 40.28
CA ILE A 179 -0.89 -19.23 39.39
C ILE A 179 0.57 -19.55 39.72
N ASP A 180 1.28 -18.60 40.31
CA ASP A 180 2.68 -18.71 40.75
C ASP A 180 2.83 -18.83 42.28
N GLU A 181 1.72 -18.87 43.02
CA GLU A 181 1.74 -19.04 44.47
C GLU A 181 2.18 -20.47 44.81
N LYS A 182 3.06 -20.58 45.81
CA LYS A 182 3.72 -21.84 46.22
C LYS A 182 3.30 -22.29 47.60
N ASP A 183 2.73 -21.39 48.41
CA ASP A 183 2.22 -21.69 49.74
C ASP A 183 0.79 -22.25 49.67
N ALA A 184 0.64 -23.54 50.00
CA ALA A 184 -0.66 -24.20 50.05
C ALA A 184 -1.62 -23.55 51.06
N ALA A 185 -1.12 -22.97 52.16
CA ALA A 185 -1.95 -22.27 53.14
C ALA A 185 -2.53 -20.97 52.55
N ARG A 186 -1.78 -20.29 51.68
CA ARG A 186 -2.24 -19.09 50.96
C ARG A 186 -3.28 -19.44 49.89
N ILE A 187 -3.10 -20.55 49.17
CA ILE A 187 -4.09 -21.06 48.21
C ILE A 187 -5.39 -21.47 48.89
N CYS A 188 -5.33 -22.01 50.11
CA CYS A 188 -6.49 -22.39 50.91
C CYS A 188 -7.08 -21.22 51.74
N SER A 189 -6.57 -19.99 51.59
CA SER A 189 -6.99 -18.87 52.42
C SER A 189 -8.46 -18.52 52.19
N GLU A 190 -9.08 -17.88 53.18
CA GLU A 190 -10.48 -17.48 53.09
C GLU A 190 -10.74 -16.52 51.93
N GLU A 191 -9.78 -15.65 51.61
CA GLU A 191 -9.88 -14.74 50.47
C GLU A 191 -9.90 -15.49 49.12
N VAL A 192 -9.02 -16.48 48.94
CA VAL A 192 -8.97 -17.26 47.69
C VAL A 192 -10.22 -18.11 47.52
N ARG A 193 -10.69 -18.74 48.61
CA ARG A 193 -11.93 -19.55 48.61
C ARG A 193 -13.15 -18.71 48.24
N SER A 194 -13.29 -17.53 48.83
CA SER A 194 -14.42 -16.63 48.58
C SER A 194 -14.47 -16.15 47.12
N VAL A 195 -13.32 -15.82 46.52
CA VAL A 195 -13.26 -15.41 45.12
C VAL A 195 -13.51 -16.59 44.17
N ALA A 196 -13.00 -17.78 44.51
CA ALA A 196 -13.26 -18.99 43.74
C ALA A 196 -14.74 -19.40 43.75
N GLU A 197 -15.44 -19.19 44.86
CA GLU A 197 -16.88 -19.45 44.99
C GLU A 197 -17.71 -18.52 44.08
N ASP A 198 -17.46 -17.20 44.09
CA ASP A 198 -18.12 -16.24 43.17
C ASP A 198 -17.82 -16.55 41.70
N LEU A 199 -16.58 -16.97 41.38
CA LEU A 199 -16.21 -17.37 40.03
C LEU A 199 -16.88 -18.69 39.62
N ARG A 200 -17.03 -19.65 40.54
CA ARG A 200 -17.74 -20.91 40.30
C ARG A 200 -19.21 -20.68 39.98
N GLU A 201 -19.93 -19.88 40.76
CA GLU A 201 -21.34 -19.58 40.51
C GLU A 201 -21.55 -18.93 39.13
N ARG A 202 -20.65 -18.02 38.74
CA ARG A 202 -20.69 -17.38 37.42
C ARG A 202 -20.32 -18.33 36.29
N PHE A 203 -19.39 -19.24 36.54
CA PHE A 203 -19.05 -20.29 35.59
C PHE A 203 -20.25 -21.20 35.35
N GLU A 204 -20.92 -21.67 36.41
CA GLU A 204 -22.10 -22.55 36.32
C GLU A 204 -23.28 -21.84 35.64
N PHE A 205 -23.44 -20.53 35.85
CA PHE A 205 -24.42 -19.72 35.13
C PHE A 205 -24.17 -19.65 33.60
N LEU A 206 -22.90 -19.64 33.18
CA LEU A 206 -22.51 -19.49 31.77
C LEU A 206 -22.40 -20.84 31.02
N PHE A 207 -21.93 -21.88 31.70
CA PHE A 207 -21.56 -23.16 31.10
C PHE A 207 -22.41 -24.34 31.58
N GLY A 208 -23.30 -24.13 32.56
CA GLY A 208 -24.06 -25.17 33.25
C GLY A 208 -23.29 -25.75 34.45
N ASP A 209 -24.00 -26.53 35.28
CA ASP A 209 -23.45 -27.24 36.44
C ASP A 209 -23.23 -28.75 36.18
N ASP A 210 -23.82 -29.29 35.11
CA ASP A 210 -23.71 -30.70 34.70
C ASP A 210 -22.49 -30.96 33.80
N HIS A 211 -21.37 -31.35 34.41
CA HIS A 211 -20.12 -31.67 33.72
C HIS A 211 -19.73 -33.14 33.89
N PRO A 212 -19.42 -33.89 32.80
CA PRO A 212 -19.05 -35.30 32.92
C PRO A 212 -17.70 -35.49 33.61
N ALA A 213 -17.54 -36.64 34.27
CA ALA A 213 -16.31 -37.03 34.96
C ALA A 213 -15.11 -37.14 33.99
N LEU A 214 -13.92 -36.71 34.41
CA LEU A 214 -12.76 -36.58 33.52
C LEU A 214 -12.27 -37.91 32.95
N GLU A 215 -12.52 -39.02 33.64
CA GLU A 215 -12.08 -40.37 33.26
C GLU A 215 -12.79 -40.89 32.01
N VAL A 216 -13.98 -40.36 31.70
CA VAL A 216 -14.79 -40.76 30.53
C VAL A 216 -14.66 -39.78 29.36
N ILE A 217 -13.95 -38.66 29.53
CA ILE A 217 -13.76 -37.64 28.50
C ILE A 217 -12.38 -37.78 27.86
N ARG A 218 -12.30 -37.62 26.54
CA ARG A 218 -11.01 -37.56 25.84
C ARG A 218 -10.15 -36.40 26.36
N PRO A 219 -8.92 -36.64 26.82
CA PRO A 219 -8.01 -35.58 27.27
C PRO A 219 -7.80 -34.50 26.23
N ARG A 220 -7.73 -33.23 26.67
CA ARG A 220 -7.54 -32.02 25.86
C ARG A 220 -8.64 -31.74 24.81
N SER A 221 -9.80 -32.37 24.93
CA SER A 221 -10.99 -31.95 24.16
C SER A 221 -11.59 -30.68 24.77
N PRO A 222 -12.36 -29.87 24.02
CA PRO A 222 -13.01 -28.68 24.59
C PRO A 222 -13.87 -28.99 25.81
N THR A 223 -14.59 -30.11 25.79
CA THR A 223 -15.38 -30.60 26.94
C THR A 223 -14.49 -30.97 28.13
N TYR A 224 -13.32 -31.56 27.89
CA TYR A 224 -12.36 -31.88 28.94
C TYR A 224 -11.82 -30.62 29.63
N GLU A 225 -11.46 -29.59 28.85
CA GLU A 225 -10.92 -28.34 29.42
C GLU A 225 -11.96 -27.59 30.26
N VAL A 226 -13.23 -27.60 29.83
CA VAL A 226 -14.35 -27.00 30.60
C VAL A 226 -14.60 -27.79 31.89
N SER A 227 -14.66 -29.13 31.84
CA SER A 227 -14.80 -29.96 33.04
C SER A 227 -13.62 -29.81 34.01
N CYS A 228 -12.38 -29.68 33.51
CA CYS A 228 -11.19 -29.44 34.32
C CYS A 228 -11.25 -28.08 35.03
N ALA A 229 -11.65 -27.03 34.32
CA ALA A 229 -11.80 -25.69 34.89
C ALA A 229 -12.90 -25.65 35.97
N HIS A 230 -14.01 -26.35 35.77
CA HIS A 230 -15.07 -26.46 36.79
C HIS A 230 -14.54 -27.11 38.07
N LEU A 231 -13.89 -28.28 37.96
CA LEU A 231 -13.30 -28.99 39.09
C LEU A 231 -12.24 -28.15 39.83
N ALA A 232 -11.41 -27.41 39.09
CA ALA A 232 -10.42 -26.52 39.69
C ALA A 232 -11.07 -25.42 40.55
N LEU A 233 -12.18 -24.82 40.10
CA LEU A 233 -12.93 -23.84 40.88
C LEU A 233 -13.62 -24.47 42.11
N VAL A 234 -14.16 -25.68 41.98
CA VAL A 234 -14.74 -26.43 43.11
C VAL A 234 -13.70 -26.65 44.20
N HIS A 235 -12.54 -27.20 43.84
CA HIS A 235 -11.48 -27.50 44.80
C HIS A 235 -10.82 -26.25 45.38
N LEU A 236 -10.77 -25.14 44.64
CA LEU A 236 -10.35 -23.85 45.19
C LEU A 236 -11.37 -23.31 46.18
N ALA A 237 -12.68 -23.35 45.88
CA ALA A 237 -13.73 -22.89 46.79
C ALA A 237 -13.77 -23.72 48.09
N ASP A 238 -13.64 -25.04 47.96
CA ASP A 238 -13.61 -25.96 49.11
C ASP A 238 -12.29 -25.91 49.89
N GLY A 239 -11.26 -25.23 49.37
CA GLY A 239 -9.92 -25.18 49.96
C GLY A 239 -9.19 -26.53 49.93
N THR A 240 -9.55 -27.42 49.00
CA THR A 240 -9.00 -28.78 48.89
C THR A 240 -8.04 -28.94 47.72
N LEU A 241 -7.81 -27.88 46.92
CA LEU A 241 -6.94 -27.90 45.74
C LEU A 241 -5.57 -28.57 45.98
N PRO A 242 -4.84 -28.30 47.08
CA PRO A 242 -3.53 -28.93 47.32
C PRO A 242 -3.55 -30.45 47.50
N THR A 243 -4.73 -31.03 47.74
CA THR A 243 -4.95 -32.46 48.02
C THR A 243 -5.87 -33.12 47.00
N ALA A 244 -6.18 -32.44 45.90
CA ALA A 244 -7.24 -32.86 45.02
C ALA A 244 -6.87 -34.11 44.18
N PRO A 245 -7.82 -35.03 43.96
CA PRO A 245 -7.56 -36.30 43.28
C PRO A 245 -7.19 -36.08 41.80
N GLY A 246 -6.25 -36.88 41.28
CA GLY A 246 -5.88 -36.88 39.86
C GLY A 246 -4.69 -35.99 39.47
N VAL A 247 -4.12 -35.19 40.40
CA VAL A 247 -2.99 -34.27 40.10
C VAL A 247 -1.73 -34.52 40.94
N GLY A 248 -1.81 -35.38 41.96
CA GLY A 248 -0.68 -35.63 42.88
C GLY A 248 -0.60 -34.56 43.99
N ALA A 249 0.34 -34.73 44.93
CA ALA A 249 0.52 -33.77 46.02
C ALA A 249 1.02 -32.41 45.49
N TRP A 250 0.57 -31.32 46.11
CA TRP A 250 1.03 -29.96 45.80
C TRP A 250 2.57 -29.90 45.80
N ASP A 251 3.15 -29.62 44.63
CA ASP A 251 4.60 -29.50 44.44
C ASP A 251 4.97 -28.00 44.38
N PRO A 252 5.65 -27.45 45.40
CA PRO A 252 6.05 -26.04 45.42
C PRO A 252 7.04 -25.64 44.32
N SER A 253 7.62 -26.61 43.60
CA SER A 253 8.56 -26.38 42.51
C SER A 253 7.90 -26.18 41.14
N GLN A 254 6.59 -26.45 41.01
CA GLN A 254 5.86 -26.37 39.74
C GLN A 254 4.53 -25.65 39.90
N ARG A 255 4.03 -25.07 38.80
CA ARG A 255 2.67 -24.51 38.77
C ARG A 255 1.67 -25.65 38.85
N HIS A 256 0.63 -25.48 39.67
CA HIS A 256 -0.38 -26.51 39.83
C HIS A 256 -1.19 -26.71 38.53
N PRO A 257 -1.26 -27.94 37.97
CA PRO A 257 -1.88 -28.21 36.67
C PRO A 257 -3.30 -27.70 36.49
N TRP A 258 -4.11 -27.74 37.55
CA TRP A 258 -5.48 -27.23 37.49
C TRP A 258 -5.57 -25.70 37.41
N LEU A 259 -4.59 -24.95 37.95
CA LEU A 259 -4.52 -23.49 37.79
C LEU A 259 -4.17 -23.12 36.33
N LEU A 260 -3.38 -23.95 35.65
CA LEU A 260 -3.08 -23.77 34.22
C LEU A 260 -4.33 -23.98 33.34
N SER A 261 -5.19 -24.93 33.68
CA SER A 261 -6.47 -25.14 33.00
C SER A 261 -7.44 -23.97 33.19
N LEU A 262 -7.50 -23.38 34.40
CA LEU A 262 -8.26 -22.15 34.64
C LEU A 262 -7.72 -20.97 33.82
N TYR A 263 -6.40 -20.83 33.76
CA TYR A 263 -5.76 -19.79 32.96
C TYR A 263 -6.07 -19.95 31.47
N ALA A 264 -6.06 -21.18 30.95
CA ALA A 264 -6.38 -21.46 29.55
C ALA A 264 -7.81 -21.04 29.17
N LEU A 265 -8.77 -21.15 30.09
CA LEU A 265 -10.16 -20.74 29.88
C LEU A 265 -10.33 -19.22 29.72
N THR A 266 -9.35 -18.42 30.16
CA THR A 266 -9.38 -16.96 29.99
C THR A 266 -9.23 -16.53 28.54
N GLY A 267 -8.70 -17.39 27.65
CA GLY A 267 -8.43 -17.08 26.26
C GLY A 267 -7.36 -15.99 26.05
N ARG A 268 -6.63 -15.63 27.10
CA ARG A 268 -5.54 -14.65 27.08
C ARG A 268 -4.20 -15.38 27.09
N ALA A 269 -3.24 -14.89 26.32
CA ALA A 269 -1.86 -15.35 26.43
C ALA A 269 -1.32 -15.01 27.83
N PRO A 270 -0.42 -15.82 28.43
CA PRO A 270 0.44 -15.37 29.53
C PRO A 270 0.98 -13.99 29.20
N SER A 271 0.73 -13.00 30.06
CA SER A 271 1.32 -11.67 29.91
C SER A 271 2.84 -11.84 29.76
N GLU A 272 3.37 -11.60 28.55
CA GLU A 272 4.75 -11.13 28.42
C GLU A 272 4.84 -9.87 29.29
N TYR A 273 5.85 -9.83 30.16
CA TYR A 273 6.11 -8.86 31.24
C TYR A 273 5.48 -7.45 31.08
N PRO A 274 5.08 -6.79 32.19
CA PRO A 274 4.72 -5.38 32.13
C PRO A 274 5.92 -4.59 31.62
N LYS A 275 5.75 -3.90 30.48
CA LYS A 275 6.66 -2.82 30.10
C LYS A 275 6.60 -1.77 31.19
N GLU A 276 7.71 -1.59 31.90
CA GLU A 276 7.94 -0.38 32.67
C GLU A 276 7.62 0.83 31.78
N LEU A 277 6.91 1.81 32.33
CA LEU A 277 6.88 3.14 31.73
C LEU A 277 8.35 3.58 31.64
N SER A 278 8.86 3.72 30.42
CA SER A 278 10.24 4.14 30.18
C SER A 278 10.49 5.41 30.97
N SER A 279 11.32 5.26 32.00
CA SER A 279 11.88 6.36 32.76
C SER A 279 12.44 7.39 31.77
N LEU A 280 12.36 8.70 32.05
CA LEU A 280 13.15 9.68 31.28
C LEU A 280 14.68 9.42 31.37
N ARG A 281 15.11 8.44 32.17
CA ARG A 281 16.49 7.90 32.19
C ARG A 281 16.74 6.84 31.12
N GLU A 282 15.70 6.29 30.51
CA GLU A 282 15.78 5.35 29.39
C GLU A 282 15.18 6.00 28.15
N LEU A 283 16.07 6.31 27.19
CA LEU A 283 15.67 6.80 25.88
C LEU A 283 14.72 5.79 25.22
N PRO A 284 13.69 6.23 24.48
CA PRO A 284 12.87 5.31 23.69
C PRO A 284 13.80 4.44 22.84
N ALA A 285 13.45 3.16 22.68
CA ALA A 285 14.17 2.23 21.81
C ALA A 285 14.44 2.97 20.50
N GLY A 286 15.73 3.18 20.19
CA GLY A 286 16.15 4.14 19.17
C GLY A 286 15.33 3.94 17.90
N HIS A 287 14.85 5.03 17.31
CA HIS A 287 14.12 4.97 16.04
C HIS A 287 14.97 4.19 15.02
N HIS A 288 14.65 2.91 14.82
CA HIS A 288 15.30 2.09 13.81
C HIS A 288 14.85 2.63 12.46
N ARG A 289 15.77 3.33 11.78
CA ARG A 289 15.57 3.78 10.40
C ARG A 289 15.47 2.54 9.53
N PRO A 290 14.42 2.39 8.70
CA PRO A 290 14.28 1.23 7.84
C PRO A 290 15.49 1.10 6.91
N THR A 291 15.98 -0.10 6.74
CA THR A 291 17.16 -0.39 5.92
C THR A 291 16.80 -0.73 4.49
N VAL A 292 17.58 -0.24 3.53
CA VAL A 292 17.39 -0.53 2.11
C VAL A 292 18.67 -0.96 1.43
N VAL A 293 18.54 -1.96 0.54
CA VAL A 293 19.54 -2.27 -0.50
C VAL A 293 18.94 -1.86 -1.84
N GLU A 294 19.58 -0.90 -2.51
CA GLU A 294 19.13 -0.38 -3.81
C GLU A 294 19.95 -0.99 -4.95
N LEU A 295 19.27 -1.61 -5.91
CA LEU A 295 19.84 -2.17 -7.13
C LEU A 295 19.61 -1.21 -8.29
N PHE A 296 20.57 -1.13 -9.21
CA PHE A 296 20.48 -0.23 -10.38
C PHE A 296 20.22 1.21 -9.95
N ALA A 297 20.97 1.68 -8.95
CA ALA A 297 20.71 2.96 -8.26
C ALA A 297 20.77 4.18 -9.21
N GLY A 298 21.47 4.06 -10.33
CA GLY A 298 21.60 5.09 -11.33
C GLY A 298 22.12 6.39 -10.72
N ALA A 299 21.45 7.49 -11.05
CA ALA A 299 21.82 8.80 -10.52
C ALA A 299 21.34 9.07 -9.09
N GLY A 300 20.68 8.10 -8.44
CA GLY A 300 20.18 8.21 -7.06
C GLY A 300 18.77 8.79 -6.93
N GLY A 301 17.97 8.76 -7.99
CA GLY A 301 16.60 9.30 -7.94
C GLY A 301 15.71 8.56 -6.94
N MET A 302 15.73 7.23 -6.96
CA MET A 302 15.03 6.41 -5.97
C MET A 302 15.69 6.56 -4.59
N ALA A 303 17.02 6.46 -4.53
CA ALA A 303 17.77 6.60 -3.29
C ALA A 303 17.50 7.89 -2.50
N VAL A 304 17.54 9.05 -3.16
CA VAL A 304 17.22 10.35 -2.51
C VAL A 304 15.78 10.35 -1.99
N GLY A 305 14.84 9.78 -2.75
CA GLY A 305 13.47 9.64 -2.29
C GLY A 305 13.33 8.78 -1.05
N LEU A 306 13.99 7.62 -1.02
CA LEU A 306 13.98 6.71 0.13
C LEU A 306 14.70 7.31 1.34
N GLU A 307 15.81 8.02 1.14
CA GLU A 307 16.48 8.79 2.19
C GLU A 307 15.54 9.82 2.81
N ASN A 308 14.81 10.58 1.97
CA ASN A 308 13.79 11.54 2.41
C ASN A 308 12.62 10.88 3.15
N ALA A 309 12.31 9.60 2.85
CA ALA A 309 11.33 8.80 3.57
C ALA A 309 11.89 8.17 4.87
N GLY A 310 13.15 8.46 5.21
CA GLY A 310 13.79 8.04 6.46
C GLY A 310 14.63 6.77 6.37
N TYR A 311 14.82 6.19 5.17
CA TYR A 311 15.57 4.94 5.01
C TYR A 311 17.08 5.14 5.09
N ASP A 312 17.76 4.16 5.70
CA ASP A 312 19.22 4.02 5.69
C ASP A 312 19.66 3.07 4.57
N HIS A 313 20.54 3.54 3.70
CA HIS A 313 21.03 2.77 2.57
C HIS A 313 22.22 1.91 2.99
N VAL A 314 21.96 0.61 3.15
CA VAL A 314 23.00 -0.38 3.49
C VAL A 314 23.96 -0.58 2.32
N ALA A 315 23.43 -0.59 1.10
CA ALA A 315 24.20 -0.63 -0.12
C ALA A 315 23.41 -0.03 -1.30
N LEU A 316 24.11 0.68 -2.17
CA LEU A 316 23.62 1.08 -3.49
C LEU A 316 24.51 0.43 -4.55
N VAL A 317 23.95 -0.45 -5.36
CA VAL A 317 24.68 -1.16 -6.41
C VAL A 317 24.43 -0.51 -7.77
N GLU A 318 25.50 -0.07 -8.42
CA GLU A 318 25.44 0.59 -9.71
C GLU A 318 26.63 0.20 -10.61
N PHE A 319 26.34 -0.30 -11.81
CA PHE A 319 27.36 -0.74 -12.76
C PHE A 319 28.04 0.43 -13.51
N ASP A 320 27.27 1.47 -13.86
CA ASP A 320 27.77 2.62 -14.62
C ASP A 320 28.72 3.48 -13.79
N THR A 321 29.92 3.71 -14.34
CA THR A 321 30.99 4.42 -13.64
C THR A 321 30.63 5.88 -13.35
N HIS A 322 29.86 6.54 -14.23
CA HIS A 322 29.48 7.93 -14.04
C HIS A 322 28.34 8.06 -13.02
N ALA A 323 27.36 7.16 -13.06
CA ALA A 323 26.27 7.10 -12.10
C ALA A 323 26.79 6.81 -10.68
N ALA A 324 27.67 5.81 -10.52
CA ALA A 324 28.30 5.53 -9.23
C ALA A 324 29.13 6.73 -8.71
N ALA A 325 29.82 7.46 -9.60
CA ALA A 325 30.52 8.68 -9.22
C ALA A 325 29.55 9.80 -8.79
N THR A 326 28.42 9.97 -9.49
CA THR A 326 27.34 10.90 -9.10
C THR A 326 26.84 10.60 -7.69
N LEU A 327 26.55 9.34 -7.36
CA LEU A 327 26.10 8.95 -6.01
C LEU A 327 27.14 9.36 -4.94
N ARG A 328 28.41 8.99 -5.15
CA ARG A 328 29.50 9.29 -4.20
C ARG A 328 29.77 10.79 -4.03
N LEU A 329 29.63 11.57 -5.10
CA LEU A 329 29.82 13.03 -5.04
C LEU A 329 28.77 13.71 -4.16
N ASN A 330 27.51 13.29 -4.26
CA ASN A 330 26.41 13.93 -3.55
C ASN A 330 26.20 13.38 -2.14
N ARG A 331 26.61 12.13 -1.90
CA ARG A 331 26.48 11.44 -0.62
C ARG A 331 27.72 10.59 -0.34
N PRO A 332 28.83 11.20 0.12
CA PRO A 332 30.08 10.48 0.37
C PRO A 332 29.97 9.36 1.42
N HIS A 333 28.96 9.43 2.30
CA HIS A 333 28.70 8.44 3.34
C HIS A 333 27.87 7.24 2.84
N TRP A 334 27.28 7.32 1.65
CA TRP A 334 26.55 6.20 1.08
C TRP A 334 27.51 5.08 0.64
N ASN A 335 27.17 3.85 0.98
CA ASN A 335 27.92 2.67 0.57
C ASN A 335 27.61 2.31 -0.90
N VAL A 336 28.31 2.97 -1.83
CA VAL A 336 28.13 2.77 -3.27
C VAL A 336 29.06 1.66 -3.78
N ILE A 337 28.47 0.54 -4.18
CA ILE A 337 29.17 -0.62 -4.77
C ILE A 337 29.08 -0.50 -6.28
N LYS A 338 30.23 -0.23 -6.92
CA LYS A 338 30.32 -0.12 -8.37
C LYS A 338 30.69 -1.46 -8.99
N ASP A 339 29.71 -2.30 -9.24
CA ASP A 339 29.91 -3.64 -9.79
C ASP A 339 28.68 -4.14 -10.56
N ASP A 340 28.84 -5.27 -11.24
CA ASP A 340 27.77 -6.00 -11.86
C ASP A 340 27.04 -6.86 -10.83
N ILE A 341 25.72 -6.71 -10.72
CA ILE A 341 24.93 -7.47 -9.74
C ILE A 341 25.06 -8.99 -9.93
N ARG A 342 25.40 -9.46 -11.15
CA ARG A 342 25.54 -10.89 -11.49
C ARG A 342 26.71 -11.55 -10.80
N SER A 343 27.76 -10.80 -10.46
CA SER A 343 28.96 -11.29 -9.78
C SER A 343 28.97 -11.06 -8.27
N LEU A 344 28.00 -10.32 -7.74
CA LEU A 344 27.92 -10.01 -6.31
C LEU A 344 27.16 -11.09 -5.54
N ASP A 345 27.69 -11.42 -4.36
CA ASP A 345 27.04 -12.25 -3.34
C ASP A 345 26.25 -11.37 -2.38
N PHE A 346 24.93 -11.51 -2.38
CA PHE A 346 24.05 -10.76 -1.48
C PHE A 346 23.63 -11.54 -0.23
N THR A 347 24.10 -12.79 -0.06
CA THR A 347 23.75 -13.60 1.13
C THR A 347 24.24 -12.97 2.42
N ILE A 348 25.31 -12.17 2.38
CA ILE A 348 25.85 -11.40 3.50
C ILE A 348 24.85 -10.41 4.10
N TYR A 349 23.87 -9.95 3.33
CA TYR A 349 22.84 -9.01 3.80
C TYR A 349 21.66 -9.70 4.48
N ARG A 350 21.54 -11.03 4.36
CA ARG A 350 20.43 -11.78 4.95
C ARG A 350 20.35 -11.63 6.46
N GLN A 351 21.50 -11.62 7.13
CA GLN A 351 21.60 -11.49 8.58
C GLN A 351 21.26 -10.09 9.09
N LEU A 352 21.17 -9.09 8.20
CA LEU A 352 20.85 -7.71 8.55
C LEU A 352 19.34 -7.42 8.57
N ASP A 353 18.50 -8.42 8.25
CA ASP A 353 17.03 -8.31 8.20
C ASP A 353 16.53 -7.08 7.41
N ILE A 354 17.05 -6.94 6.19
CA ILE A 354 16.77 -5.80 5.31
C ILE A 354 15.28 -5.56 5.14
N ASP A 355 14.83 -4.32 5.37
CA ASP A 355 13.43 -3.96 5.27
C ASP A 355 12.95 -3.87 3.82
N LEU A 356 13.75 -3.26 2.95
CA LEU A 356 13.40 -3.03 1.55
C LEU A 356 14.54 -3.37 0.59
N VAL A 357 14.23 -4.06 -0.51
CA VAL A 357 15.06 -4.03 -1.72
C VAL A 357 14.38 -3.17 -2.78
N SER A 358 15.05 -2.12 -3.24
CA SER A 358 14.56 -1.24 -4.29
C SER A 358 15.37 -1.40 -5.57
N GLY A 359 14.81 -1.01 -6.71
CA GLY A 359 15.61 -0.81 -7.92
C GLY A 359 14.82 -0.54 -9.18
N GLY A 360 15.49 -0.01 -10.20
CA GLY A 360 14.94 0.16 -11.55
C GLY A 360 15.69 -0.73 -12.55
N PRO A 361 15.33 -2.02 -12.68
CA PRO A 361 16.00 -2.90 -13.64
C PRO A 361 15.98 -2.30 -15.06
N PRO A 362 17.02 -2.54 -15.88
CA PRO A 362 17.10 -2.00 -17.23
C PRO A 362 15.80 -2.16 -18.02
N CYS A 363 15.27 -1.05 -18.53
CA CYS A 363 13.98 -1.02 -19.24
C CYS A 363 14.12 -1.28 -20.75
N GLN A 364 15.35 -1.30 -21.29
CA GLN A 364 15.63 -1.52 -22.71
C GLN A 364 15.00 -2.81 -23.28
N PRO A 365 14.95 -3.94 -22.55
CA PRO A 365 14.27 -5.15 -23.01
C PRO A 365 12.76 -4.99 -23.25
N TYR A 366 12.12 -4.02 -22.59
CA TYR A 366 10.66 -3.83 -22.57
C TYR A 366 10.21 -2.46 -23.11
N SER A 367 11.17 -1.57 -23.37
CA SER A 367 10.90 -0.23 -23.90
C SER A 367 10.49 -0.33 -25.36
N ILE A 368 9.47 0.44 -25.73
CA ILE A 368 9.01 0.57 -27.11
C ILE A 368 10.04 1.32 -27.98
N GLU A 369 11.10 1.89 -27.39
CA GLU A 369 12.21 2.54 -28.10
C GLU A 369 13.29 1.56 -28.59
N GLY A 370 13.31 0.32 -28.09
CA GLY A 370 14.24 -0.73 -28.50
C GLY A 370 13.55 -1.84 -29.31
N ASN A 371 14.29 -2.90 -29.66
CA ASN A 371 13.74 -4.11 -30.31
C ASN A 371 12.74 -4.86 -29.42
N ALA A 372 12.68 -4.50 -28.13
CA ALA A 372 11.75 -5.02 -27.13
C ALA A 372 11.66 -6.56 -27.16
N LEU A 373 12.86 -7.17 -27.11
CA LEU A 373 13.11 -8.62 -27.13
C LEU A 373 12.71 -9.29 -25.80
N GLY A 374 12.37 -8.51 -24.77
CA GLY A 374 11.91 -9.03 -23.48
C GLY A 374 12.92 -10.00 -22.86
N LYS A 375 12.47 -11.23 -22.63
CA LYS A 375 13.27 -12.29 -21.98
C LYS A 375 14.48 -12.77 -22.79
N ASP A 376 14.52 -12.49 -24.08
CA ASP A 376 15.63 -12.86 -24.96
C ASP A 376 16.67 -11.72 -25.08
N ASP A 377 16.43 -10.60 -24.40
CA ASP A 377 17.42 -9.53 -24.29
C ASP A 377 18.43 -9.87 -23.19
N PRO A 378 19.74 -9.90 -23.47
CA PRO A 378 20.76 -10.16 -22.44
C PRO A 378 20.81 -9.09 -21.33
N ARG A 379 20.06 -7.99 -21.49
CA ARG A 379 19.88 -6.93 -20.49
C ARG A 379 18.66 -7.14 -19.59
N ASP A 380 17.90 -8.23 -19.75
CA ASP A 380 16.86 -8.60 -18.79
C ASP A 380 17.51 -9.02 -17.46
N MET A 381 17.28 -8.19 -16.43
CA MET A 381 17.82 -8.40 -15.09
C MET A 381 16.77 -8.86 -14.09
N PHE A 382 15.50 -9.09 -14.48
CA PHE A 382 14.51 -9.63 -13.54
C PHE A 382 14.88 -11.01 -12.97
N PRO A 383 15.53 -11.93 -13.73
CA PRO A 383 16.07 -13.15 -13.15
C PRO A 383 17.03 -12.91 -12.00
N ASP A 384 17.90 -11.90 -12.11
CA ASP A 384 18.82 -11.48 -11.06
C ASP A 384 18.11 -10.76 -9.93
N CYS A 385 17.09 -9.93 -10.19
CA CYS A 385 16.25 -9.36 -9.14
C CYS A 385 15.63 -10.45 -8.24
N VAL A 386 15.11 -11.53 -8.85
CA VAL A 386 14.59 -12.69 -8.11
C VAL A 386 15.70 -13.35 -7.31
N ARG A 387 16.90 -13.52 -7.88
CA ARG A 387 18.05 -14.11 -7.18
C ARG A 387 18.45 -13.26 -5.97
N VAL A 388 18.62 -11.95 -6.14
CA VAL A 388 19.00 -11.03 -5.07
C VAL A 388 17.94 -11.00 -3.96
N VAL A 389 16.65 -10.92 -4.29
CA VAL A 389 15.57 -11.01 -3.29
C VAL A 389 15.58 -12.37 -2.58
N SER A 390 15.89 -13.45 -3.30
CA SER A 390 16.04 -14.77 -2.70
C SER A 390 17.27 -14.89 -1.79
N GLU A 391 18.38 -14.19 -2.08
CA GLU A 391 19.61 -14.19 -1.29
C GLU A 391 19.43 -13.33 -0.03
N ILE A 392 19.01 -12.06 -0.19
CA ILE A 392 18.80 -11.09 0.90
C ILE A 392 17.60 -11.47 1.78
N ARG A 393 16.53 -12.02 1.20
CA ARG A 393 15.24 -12.27 1.88
C ARG A 393 14.66 -11.00 2.57
N PRO A 394 14.55 -9.84 1.90
CA PRO A 394 14.06 -8.61 2.54
C PRO A 394 12.59 -8.72 2.95
N LYS A 395 12.12 -7.87 3.88
CA LYS A 395 10.69 -7.84 4.26
C LYS A 395 9.79 -7.42 3.10
N ALA A 396 10.26 -6.49 2.27
CA ALA A 396 9.58 -6.04 1.06
C ALA A 396 10.55 -5.78 -0.10
N PHE A 397 10.01 -5.70 -1.33
CA PHE A 397 10.75 -5.20 -2.48
C PHE A 397 9.90 -4.32 -3.39
N ILE A 398 10.56 -3.45 -4.15
CA ILE A 398 9.98 -2.65 -5.23
C ILE A 398 10.91 -2.62 -6.45
N PHE A 399 10.38 -2.99 -7.61
CA PHE A 399 11.04 -2.85 -8.89
C PHE A 399 10.25 -1.94 -9.84
N GLU A 400 10.88 -0.86 -10.29
CA GLU A 400 10.31 0.13 -11.20
C GLU A 400 10.63 -0.21 -12.66
N ASN A 401 9.66 -0.06 -13.56
CA ASN A 401 9.87 -0.19 -15.00
C ASN A 401 8.87 0.64 -15.82
N VAL A 402 9.09 0.71 -17.14
CA VAL A 402 8.22 1.41 -18.09
C VAL A 402 6.89 0.69 -18.33
N LEU A 403 5.86 1.43 -18.76
CA LEU A 403 4.54 0.88 -19.12
C LEU A 403 4.61 -0.25 -20.17
N GLY A 404 5.64 -0.23 -21.03
CA GLY A 404 5.90 -1.27 -22.02
C GLY A 404 5.97 -2.68 -21.44
N LEU A 405 6.41 -2.83 -20.18
CA LEU A 405 6.46 -4.12 -19.48
C LEU A 405 5.10 -4.84 -19.43
N LEU A 406 4.00 -4.09 -19.40
CA LEU A 406 2.63 -4.63 -19.35
C LEU A 406 2.02 -4.91 -20.72
N HIS A 407 2.79 -4.74 -21.81
CA HIS A 407 2.32 -5.09 -23.14
C HIS A 407 2.12 -6.60 -23.25
N ALA A 408 1.11 -7.02 -24.00
CA ALA A 408 0.71 -8.42 -24.09
C ALA A 408 1.84 -9.36 -24.55
N LYS A 409 2.78 -8.87 -25.37
CA LYS A 409 3.96 -9.62 -25.81
C LYS A 409 4.95 -9.99 -24.70
N HIS A 410 4.80 -9.43 -23.50
CA HIS A 410 5.64 -9.72 -22.33
C HIS A 410 4.85 -10.41 -21.20
N ALA A 411 3.57 -10.72 -21.41
CA ALA A 411 2.69 -11.22 -20.35
C ALA A 411 3.14 -12.58 -19.80
N ASP A 412 3.65 -13.47 -20.66
CA ASP A 412 4.21 -14.77 -20.28
C ASP A 412 5.44 -14.61 -19.37
N HIS A 413 6.32 -13.68 -19.72
CA HIS A 413 7.53 -13.37 -19.01
C HIS A 413 7.25 -12.74 -17.64
N VAL A 414 6.38 -11.72 -17.58
CA VAL A 414 5.94 -11.12 -16.31
C VAL A 414 5.28 -12.17 -15.42
N ALA A 415 4.41 -13.02 -15.96
CA ALA A 415 3.80 -14.11 -15.21
C ALA A 415 4.83 -15.14 -14.71
N ALA A 416 5.91 -15.39 -15.45
CA ALA A 416 7.02 -16.23 -14.99
C ALA A 416 7.80 -15.59 -13.83
N ILE A 417 8.08 -14.29 -13.91
CA ILE A 417 8.74 -13.53 -12.83
C ILE A 417 7.91 -13.55 -11.54
N LEU A 418 6.62 -13.22 -11.63
CA LEU A 418 5.72 -13.22 -10.46
C LEU A 418 5.62 -14.62 -9.83
N ARG A 419 5.57 -15.68 -10.64
CA ARG A 419 5.60 -17.07 -10.14
C ARG A 419 6.90 -17.38 -9.39
N ARG A 420 8.04 -16.86 -9.84
CA ARG A 420 9.33 -17.05 -9.16
C ARG A 420 9.37 -16.32 -7.82
N PHE A 421 8.90 -15.06 -7.74
CA PHE A 421 8.76 -14.34 -6.47
C PHE A 421 7.81 -15.08 -5.49
N LYS A 422 6.67 -15.56 -5.99
CA LYS A 422 5.76 -16.39 -5.19
C LYS A 422 6.42 -17.64 -4.65
N LYS A 423 7.24 -18.33 -5.46
CA LYS A 423 7.97 -19.54 -5.05
C LYS A 423 8.97 -19.27 -3.92
N ILE A 424 9.59 -18.09 -3.89
CA ILE A 424 10.53 -17.70 -2.83
C ILE A 424 9.84 -17.02 -1.62
N GLY A 425 8.50 -17.08 -1.56
CA GLY A 425 7.72 -16.71 -0.37
C GLY A 425 7.27 -15.24 -0.32
N TYR A 426 7.00 -14.62 -1.48
CA TYR A 426 6.49 -13.26 -1.56
C TYR A 426 5.11 -13.19 -2.20
N GLN A 427 4.22 -12.40 -1.62
CA GLN A 427 3.00 -11.93 -2.27
C GLN A 427 3.36 -10.72 -3.13
N THR A 428 3.03 -10.75 -4.41
CA THR A 428 3.41 -9.71 -5.38
C THR A 428 2.21 -9.02 -5.99
N ASP A 429 2.31 -7.72 -6.18
CA ASP A 429 1.32 -6.89 -6.85
C ASP A 429 1.97 -6.04 -7.95
N ILE A 430 1.15 -5.62 -8.92
CA ILE A 430 1.56 -4.71 -9.99
C ILE A 430 0.76 -3.42 -9.87
N HIS A 431 1.46 -2.30 -9.79
CA HIS A 431 0.86 -0.99 -9.69
C HIS A 431 1.30 -0.07 -10.82
N ARG A 432 0.51 0.98 -11.07
CA ARG A 432 0.87 2.09 -11.95
C ARG A 432 0.96 3.35 -11.11
N ILE A 433 1.99 4.14 -11.37
CA ILE A 433 2.24 5.41 -10.71
C ILE A 433 2.52 6.48 -11.77
N CYS A 434 2.12 7.73 -11.53
CA CYS A 434 2.38 8.85 -12.43
C CYS A 434 3.02 10.00 -11.65
N ALA A 435 4.14 10.53 -12.15
CA ALA A 435 4.87 11.62 -11.49
C ALA A 435 4.00 12.88 -11.28
N SER A 436 3.07 13.15 -12.20
CA SER A 436 2.10 14.25 -12.11
C SER A 436 1.26 14.23 -10.83
N ASP A 437 0.99 13.03 -10.30
CA ASP A 437 0.13 12.84 -9.12
C ASP A 437 0.86 13.20 -7.81
N TYR A 438 2.15 13.50 -7.88
CA TYR A 438 3.00 13.86 -6.75
C TYR A 438 3.61 15.25 -6.96
N GLY A 439 2.96 16.13 -7.72
CA GLY A 439 3.40 17.52 -7.91
C GLY A 439 4.69 17.69 -8.71
N ILE A 440 5.01 16.73 -9.57
CA ILE A 440 6.14 16.84 -10.50
C ILE A 440 5.61 17.33 -11.84
N ALA A 441 6.26 18.34 -12.44
CA ALA A 441 5.86 18.96 -13.71
C ALA A 441 6.15 18.09 -14.95
N GLN A 442 5.90 16.78 -14.84
CA GLN A 442 6.21 15.80 -15.86
C GLN A 442 5.11 14.73 -15.97
N SER A 443 4.62 14.48 -17.18
CA SER A 443 3.71 13.37 -17.49
C SER A 443 4.52 12.07 -17.66
N ARG A 444 4.95 11.48 -16.55
CA ARG A 444 5.77 10.25 -16.51
C ARG A 444 5.05 9.15 -15.75
N SER A 445 4.43 8.23 -16.49
CA SER A 445 3.84 7.01 -15.90
C SER A 445 4.83 5.86 -15.87
N ARG A 446 4.84 5.11 -14.77
CA ARG A 446 5.64 3.90 -14.53
C ARG A 446 4.83 2.75 -13.97
N VAL A 447 5.42 1.56 -14.07
CA VAL A 447 4.91 0.29 -13.53
C VAL A 447 5.80 -0.08 -12.37
N LEU A 448 5.19 -0.55 -11.30
CA LEU A 448 5.87 -1.03 -10.11
C LEU A 448 5.49 -2.48 -9.92
N ILE A 449 6.49 -3.35 -9.77
CA ILE A 449 6.29 -4.69 -9.22
C ILE A 449 6.71 -4.61 -7.76
N THR A 450 5.74 -4.79 -6.87
CA THR A 450 5.96 -4.78 -5.43
C THR A 450 5.83 -6.20 -4.90
N GLY A 451 6.51 -6.49 -3.79
CA GLY A 451 6.30 -7.74 -3.09
C GLY A 451 6.53 -7.63 -1.59
N MET A 452 5.68 -8.34 -0.83
CA MET A 452 5.76 -8.46 0.62
C MET A 452 6.09 -9.90 0.98
N ARG A 453 7.03 -10.12 1.91
CA ARG A 453 7.37 -11.46 2.41
C ARG A 453 6.18 -12.02 3.18
N ASN A 454 5.81 -13.29 2.94
CA ASN A 454 4.56 -13.87 3.44
C ASN A 454 4.41 -13.85 4.98
N ASP A 455 5.52 -13.90 5.71
CA ASP A 455 5.58 -13.86 7.18
C ASP A 455 5.41 -12.45 7.77
N VAL A 456 5.62 -11.40 6.95
CA VAL A 456 5.47 -9.99 7.34
C VAL A 456 4.22 -9.37 6.70
N ALA A 457 3.48 -10.14 5.90
CA ALA A 457 2.48 -9.63 4.96
C ALA A 457 1.33 -8.87 5.65
N THR A 458 1.52 -7.55 5.78
CA THR A 458 0.47 -6.54 5.90
C THR A 458 0.03 -6.11 4.50
N THR A 459 -1.16 -5.54 4.37
CA THR A 459 -1.64 -5.05 3.07
C THR A 459 -0.86 -3.78 2.67
N PHE A 460 0.09 -3.90 1.74
CA PHE A 460 0.68 -2.75 1.07
C PHE A 460 -0.41 -1.96 0.35
N ARG A 461 -0.38 -0.63 0.49
CA ARG A 461 -1.28 0.28 -0.20
C ARG A 461 -0.45 1.30 -0.95
N MET A 462 -0.84 1.56 -2.20
CA MET A 462 -0.22 2.64 -2.97
C MET A 462 -0.39 3.97 -2.23
N PRO A 463 0.63 4.86 -2.28
CA PRO A 463 0.49 6.19 -1.72
C PRO A 463 -0.69 6.93 -2.38
N PRO A 464 -1.42 7.78 -1.63
CA PRO A 464 -2.49 8.58 -2.19
C PRO A 464 -1.99 9.49 -3.32
N ARG A 465 -2.91 9.94 -4.18
CA ARG A 465 -2.63 10.89 -5.25
C ARG A 465 -2.95 12.31 -4.79
N PHE A 466 -2.21 13.28 -5.33
CA PHE A 466 -2.33 14.69 -4.99
C PHE A 466 -2.55 15.54 -6.25
N PRO A 467 -3.71 15.39 -6.93
CA PRO A 467 -4.01 16.14 -8.15
C PRO A 467 -4.00 17.66 -7.92
N ASP A 468 -4.34 18.12 -6.71
CA ASP A 468 -4.36 19.56 -6.37
C ASP A 468 -2.95 20.17 -6.29
N HIS A 469 -1.92 19.34 -6.13
CA HIS A 469 -0.51 19.77 -6.12
C HIS A 469 0.14 19.69 -7.51
N ARG A 470 -0.63 19.47 -8.57
CA ARG A 470 -0.11 19.30 -9.93
C ARG A 470 0.73 20.50 -10.37
N ALA A 471 2.03 20.28 -10.51
CA ALA A 471 2.96 21.31 -10.97
C ALA A 471 2.94 21.46 -12.51
N ASN A 472 3.36 22.64 -12.97
CA ASN A 472 3.52 22.98 -14.38
C ASN A 472 4.97 23.40 -14.69
N ILE A 473 5.37 23.27 -15.95
CA ILE A 473 6.73 23.58 -16.40
C ILE A 473 7.08 25.06 -16.16
N GLY A 474 6.12 25.96 -16.36
CA GLY A 474 6.31 27.41 -16.25
C GLY A 474 6.83 27.80 -14.86
N ASP A 475 6.09 27.40 -13.82
CA ASP A 475 6.44 27.70 -12.44
C ASP A 475 7.69 26.98 -11.96
N THR A 476 7.91 25.76 -12.47
CA THR A 476 9.06 24.93 -12.09
C THR A 476 10.37 25.49 -12.62
N LEU A 477 10.36 26.16 -13.78
CA LEU A 477 11.57 26.58 -14.49
C LEU A 477 11.73 28.10 -14.62
N LEU A 478 10.78 28.92 -14.17
CA LEU A 478 10.79 30.37 -14.37
C LEU A 478 12.11 31.04 -13.96
N ASP A 479 12.63 30.71 -12.78
CA ASP A 479 13.90 31.22 -12.26
C ASP A 479 15.09 30.79 -13.14
N LEU A 480 15.15 29.51 -13.55
CA LEU A 480 16.24 29.01 -14.41
C LEU A 480 16.16 29.54 -15.83
N MET A 481 14.96 29.80 -16.35
CA MET A 481 14.77 30.38 -17.68
C MET A 481 15.21 31.85 -17.71
N SER A 482 15.05 32.56 -16.59
CA SER A 482 15.29 34.00 -16.52
C SER A 482 16.73 34.40 -16.17
N VAL A 483 17.59 33.43 -15.82
CA VAL A 483 18.95 33.70 -15.29
C VAL A 483 19.85 34.50 -16.25
N ASN A 484 19.61 34.41 -17.56
CA ASN A 484 20.39 35.13 -18.59
C ASN A 484 19.64 36.34 -19.18
N GLY A 485 18.77 36.96 -18.37
CA GLY A 485 18.13 38.24 -18.68
C GLY A 485 16.86 38.15 -19.53
N TRP A 486 16.40 36.95 -19.87
CA TRP A 486 15.07 36.77 -20.48
C TRP A 486 13.96 36.97 -19.43
N ASP A 487 13.02 37.88 -19.67
CA ASP A 487 11.77 37.94 -18.89
C ASP A 487 10.82 36.81 -19.30
N ALA A 488 10.98 35.65 -18.67
CA ALA A 488 10.20 34.46 -18.98
C ALA A 488 8.81 34.43 -18.30
N ARG A 489 8.31 35.54 -17.72
CA ARG A 489 7.01 35.55 -16.99
C ARG A 489 5.83 35.28 -17.90
N GLU A 490 5.78 35.92 -19.06
CA GLU A 490 4.76 35.65 -20.08
C GLU A 490 4.84 34.18 -20.53
N TRP A 491 6.06 33.68 -20.72
CA TRP A 491 6.27 32.27 -21.06
C TRP A 491 5.76 31.34 -19.95
N ALA A 492 6.04 31.64 -18.69
CA ALA A 492 5.57 30.83 -17.57
C ALA A 492 4.04 30.91 -17.42
N ARG A 493 3.42 32.08 -17.63
CA ARG A 493 1.96 32.24 -17.59
C ARG A 493 1.28 31.36 -18.63
N GLU A 494 1.73 31.39 -19.89
CA GLU A 494 1.19 30.54 -20.95
C GLU A 494 1.30 29.05 -20.62
N ARG A 495 2.41 28.63 -20.00
CA ARG A 495 2.63 27.27 -19.52
C ARG A 495 1.71 26.94 -18.34
N ARG A 496 1.45 27.89 -17.44
CA ARG A 496 0.52 27.72 -16.32
C ARG A 496 -0.92 27.58 -16.79
N GLU A 497 -1.33 28.35 -17.78
CA GLU A 497 -2.71 28.39 -18.31
C GLU A 497 -2.98 27.34 -19.40
N TYR A 498 -1.96 26.59 -19.82
CA TYR A 498 -2.06 25.62 -20.90
C TYR A 498 -3.11 24.53 -20.62
N PRO A 499 -4.14 24.37 -21.49
CA PRO A 499 -5.15 23.33 -21.31
C PRO A 499 -4.61 21.95 -21.68
N VAL A 500 -4.73 20.99 -20.78
CA VAL A 500 -4.39 19.59 -21.03
C VAL A 500 -5.65 18.86 -21.42
N VAL A 501 -5.67 18.35 -22.65
CA VAL A 501 -6.82 17.64 -23.22
C VAL A 501 -6.61 16.13 -23.24
N ASP A 502 -7.71 15.39 -23.10
CA ASP A 502 -7.70 13.95 -23.34
C ASP A 502 -7.82 13.60 -24.83
N ARG A 503 -7.95 12.31 -25.14
CA ARG A 503 -8.07 11.82 -26.54
C ARG A 503 -9.36 12.27 -27.24
N THR A 504 -10.37 12.70 -26.49
CA THR A 504 -11.63 13.22 -27.01
C THR A 504 -11.61 14.73 -27.16
N GLY A 505 -10.52 15.40 -26.76
CA GLY A 505 -10.37 16.85 -26.81
C GLY A 505 -10.93 17.57 -25.60
N SER A 506 -11.43 16.85 -24.59
CA SER A 506 -11.95 17.44 -23.35
C SER A 506 -10.80 17.87 -22.46
N VAL A 507 -10.89 19.08 -21.88
CA VAL A 507 -9.90 19.58 -20.94
C VAL A 507 -10.02 18.81 -19.63
N ILE A 508 -8.95 18.13 -19.23
CA ILE A 508 -8.86 17.31 -18.01
C ILE A 508 -7.98 17.92 -16.93
N ALA A 509 -7.13 18.89 -17.29
CA ALA A 509 -6.30 19.63 -16.35
C ALA A 509 -5.80 20.95 -16.97
N ILE A 510 -5.28 21.85 -16.13
CA ILE A 510 -4.60 23.07 -16.54
C ILE A 510 -3.12 22.99 -16.11
N GLY A 511 -2.22 23.51 -16.94
CA GLY A 511 -0.78 23.54 -16.74
C GLY A 511 -0.02 22.55 -17.63
N ALA A 512 0.92 23.06 -18.42
CA ALA A 512 1.79 22.29 -19.29
C ALA A 512 2.71 21.38 -18.46
N GLN A 513 2.86 20.14 -18.90
CA GLN A 513 3.77 19.17 -18.32
C GLN A 513 4.80 18.72 -19.34
N ALA A 514 6.03 18.49 -18.88
CA ALA A 514 7.07 17.92 -19.72
C ALA A 514 6.73 16.44 -19.99
N SER A 515 7.01 15.95 -21.20
CA SER A 515 7.06 14.50 -21.39
C SER A 515 8.32 13.91 -20.73
N THR A 516 8.46 12.58 -20.76
CA THR A 516 9.65 11.90 -20.23
C THR A 516 10.93 12.46 -20.86
N ILE A 517 11.89 12.91 -20.04
CA ILE A 517 13.17 13.45 -20.52
C ILE A 517 13.98 12.32 -21.15
N VAL A 518 14.23 12.41 -22.46
CA VAL A 518 14.94 11.38 -23.24
C VAL A 518 16.47 11.58 -23.26
N THR A 519 17.18 10.48 -23.47
CA THR A 519 18.60 10.28 -23.14
C THR A 519 19.60 10.53 -24.28
N SER A 520 19.19 10.89 -25.51
CA SER A 520 20.15 11.11 -26.62
C SER A 520 19.67 11.99 -27.80
N ARG A 521 20.63 12.43 -28.65
CA ARG A 521 20.44 12.94 -30.03
C ARG A 521 20.14 11.74 -30.94
N GLY A 522 18.88 11.50 -31.26
CA GLY A 522 18.44 10.45 -32.20
C GLY A 522 16.99 10.70 -32.66
N LYS A 523 16.56 10.07 -33.77
CA LYS A 523 15.20 10.23 -34.35
C LYS A 523 14.15 9.96 -33.26
N ARG A 524 13.61 11.05 -32.69
CA ARG A 524 12.54 10.98 -31.69
C ARG A 524 11.28 10.46 -32.34
N ARG A 525 10.40 9.86 -31.55
CA ARG A 525 9.01 9.68 -31.96
C ARG A 525 8.48 11.03 -32.42
N ARG A 526 7.89 11.06 -33.61
CA ARG A 526 7.19 12.25 -34.15
C ARG A 526 6.24 12.85 -33.12
N ASN A 527 5.64 11.99 -32.28
CA ASN A 527 4.69 12.35 -31.24
C ASN A 527 5.33 12.96 -29.98
N ASP A 528 6.53 12.55 -29.55
CA ASP A 528 7.16 13.11 -28.33
C ASP A 528 7.74 14.50 -28.58
N ALA A 529 8.33 14.72 -29.77
CA ALA A 529 8.79 16.04 -30.17
C ALA A 529 7.61 17.02 -30.36
N ALA A 530 6.48 16.53 -30.86
CA ALA A 530 5.25 17.31 -30.96
C ALA A 530 4.68 17.65 -29.58
N MET A 531 4.63 16.70 -28.64
CA MET A 531 4.18 16.95 -27.26
C MET A 531 5.05 17.97 -26.53
N GLN A 532 6.38 17.89 -26.66
CA GLN A 532 7.28 18.86 -26.04
C GLN A 532 7.12 20.25 -26.63
N ARG A 533 6.99 20.37 -27.97
CA ARG A 533 6.68 21.67 -28.61
C ARG A 533 5.34 22.22 -28.17
N ALA A 534 4.31 21.38 -28.07
CA ALA A 534 3.00 21.78 -27.58
C ALA A 534 3.05 22.27 -26.12
N ALA A 535 3.93 21.69 -25.31
CA ALA A 535 4.21 22.15 -23.94
C ALA A 535 5.11 23.40 -23.87
N GLY A 536 5.49 23.99 -25.01
CA GLY A 536 6.31 25.20 -25.08
C GLY A 536 7.82 24.98 -24.90
N LEU A 537 8.31 23.78 -25.23
CA LEU A 537 9.73 23.42 -25.11
C LEU A 537 10.33 22.96 -26.45
N ASP A 538 11.55 23.39 -26.74
CA ASP A 538 12.37 22.74 -27.76
C ASP A 538 13.08 21.55 -27.14
N SER A 539 12.84 20.40 -27.75
CA SER A 539 13.35 19.15 -27.24
C SER A 539 14.66 18.76 -27.95
N THR A 540 15.01 19.39 -29.08
CA THR A 540 16.08 18.93 -29.98
C THR A 540 17.51 19.16 -29.46
N GLY A 541 17.71 20.07 -28.50
CA GLY A 541 19.01 20.46 -27.96
C GLY A 541 19.36 19.94 -26.56
N LEU A 542 20.64 20.12 -26.20
CA LEU A 542 21.17 20.04 -24.83
C LEU A 542 22.11 21.24 -24.59
N PRO A 543 21.54 22.46 -24.45
CA PRO A 543 22.31 23.69 -24.31
C PRO A 543 23.12 23.71 -23.01
N THR A 544 24.20 24.48 -23.02
CA THR A 544 25.06 24.71 -21.85
C THR A 544 24.58 25.86 -20.97
N SER A 545 23.85 26.80 -21.55
CA SER A 545 23.34 28.00 -20.88
C SER A 545 21.83 28.10 -21.04
N ALA A 546 21.18 28.79 -20.10
CA ALA A 546 19.79 29.18 -20.25
C ALA A 546 19.61 30.19 -21.40
N PRO A 547 18.38 30.34 -21.93
CA PRO A 547 18.10 31.30 -22.99
C PRO A 547 18.47 32.73 -22.61
N THR A 548 19.07 33.45 -23.54
CA THR A 548 19.31 34.89 -23.43
C THR A 548 18.08 35.69 -23.89
N ALA A 549 18.00 36.96 -23.49
CA ALA A 549 16.95 37.87 -23.98
C ALA A 549 16.91 37.99 -25.51
N ALA A 550 18.09 37.97 -26.16
CA ALA A 550 18.20 38.07 -27.62
C ALA A 550 17.72 36.80 -28.35
N GLU A 551 17.98 35.61 -27.79
CA GLU A 551 17.44 34.36 -28.34
C GLU A 551 15.92 34.31 -28.18
N ALA A 552 15.42 34.75 -27.02
CA ALA A 552 14.00 34.73 -26.71
C ALA A 552 13.17 35.79 -27.46
N SER A 553 13.80 36.84 -28.00
CA SER A 553 13.11 37.85 -28.81
C SER A 553 12.79 37.38 -30.23
N VAL A 554 13.30 36.22 -30.65
CA VAL A 554 13.01 35.65 -31.97
C VAL A 554 11.58 35.09 -32.01
N GLU A 555 10.81 35.48 -33.02
CA GLU A 555 9.44 35.00 -33.21
C GLU A 555 9.40 33.46 -33.31
N GLY A 556 8.49 32.82 -32.56
CA GLY A 556 8.37 31.37 -32.51
C GLY A 556 9.46 30.65 -31.71
N PHE A 557 10.26 31.38 -30.92
CA PHE A 557 11.27 30.80 -30.04
C PHE A 557 10.67 29.79 -29.05
N LEU A 558 11.34 28.64 -28.92
CA LEU A 558 11.05 27.63 -27.90
C LEU A 558 12.35 27.29 -27.15
N PRO A 559 12.37 27.39 -25.81
CA PRO A 559 13.59 27.13 -25.05
C PRO A 559 13.94 25.64 -25.03
N SER A 560 15.22 25.33 -25.25
CA SER A 560 15.80 24.01 -24.98
C SER A 560 16.24 23.88 -23.52
N LEU A 561 16.13 22.68 -22.96
CA LEU A 561 16.41 22.43 -21.54
C LEU A 561 17.89 22.14 -21.26
N THR A 562 18.50 22.93 -20.38
CA THR A 562 19.82 22.66 -19.78
C THR A 562 19.77 21.46 -18.83
N LEU A 563 20.93 20.97 -18.38
CA LEU A 563 20.99 19.88 -17.40
C LEU A 563 20.31 20.22 -16.06
N PRO A 564 20.54 21.40 -15.44
CA PRO A 564 19.82 21.80 -14.23
C PRO A 564 18.30 21.82 -14.41
N MET A 565 17.81 22.35 -15.54
CA MET A 565 16.37 22.37 -15.84
C MET A 565 15.80 20.96 -15.97
N ARG A 566 16.53 20.05 -16.64
CA ARG A 566 16.14 18.64 -16.74
C ARG A 566 16.13 17.96 -15.38
N ALA A 567 17.14 18.19 -14.54
CA ALA A 567 17.23 17.63 -13.20
C ALA A 567 16.07 18.10 -12.33
N ARG A 568 15.72 19.40 -12.36
CA ARG A 568 14.59 19.95 -11.62
C ARG A 568 13.24 19.44 -12.10
N LEU A 569 13.03 19.30 -13.41
CA LEU A 569 11.82 18.64 -13.94
C LEU A 569 11.71 17.17 -13.54
N GLN A 570 12.84 16.52 -13.26
CA GLN A 570 12.92 15.17 -12.72
C GLN A 570 12.89 15.16 -11.17
N ASP A 571 12.70 16.33 -10.55
CA ASP A 571 12.58 16.57 -9.11
C ASP A 571 13.85 16.22 -8.30
N PHE A 572 15.03 16.26 -8.94
CA PHE A 572 16.30 16.25 -8.22
C PHE A 572 16.50 17.56 -7.44
N PRO A 573 17.17 17.51 -6.28
CA PRO A 573 17.64 18.72 -5.60
C PRO A 573 18.53 19.55 -6.53
N ASP A 574 18.41 20.88 -6.48
CA ASP A 574 19.19 21.79 -7.34
C ASP A 574 20.71 21.67 -7.13
N GLY A 575 21.14 21.30 -5.93
CA GLY A 575 22.54 21.05 -5.59
C GLY A 575 23.05 19.67 -6.01
N TRP A 576 22.24 18.85 -6.71
CA TRP A 576 22.65 17.51 -7.11
C TRP A 576 23.62 17.54 -8.31
N ILE A 577 24.86 17.10 -8.09
CA ILE A 577 25.96 17.19 -9.05
C ILE A 577 26.06 15.89 -9.86
N PHE A 578 25.97 15.97 -11.19
CA PHE A 578 26.09 14.81 -12.08
C PHE A 578 27.50 14.67 -12.67
N ALA A 579 28.11 13.49 -12.53
CA ALA A 579 29.39 13.15 -13.15
C ALA A 579 29.24 12.61 -14.59
N GLY A 580 30.33 12.61 -15.36
CA GLY A 580 30.40 11.99 -16.69
C GLY A 580 30.14 12.90 -17.89
N GLY A 581 30.08 14.22 -17.68
CA GLY A 581 29.86 15.19 -18.75
C GLY A 581 28.45 15.15 -19.34
N ARG A 582 28.18 16.05 -20.29
CA ARG A 582 26.79 16.41 -20.64
C ARG A 582 25.90 15.25 -21.06
N GLN A 583 26.41 14.34 -21.89
CA GLN A 583 25.62 13.23 -22.41
C GLN A 583 25.34 12.16 -21.34
N ALA A 584 26.34 11.82 -20.52
CA ALA A 584 26.15 10.87 -19.43
C ALA A 584 25.18 11.44 -18.38
N SER A 585 25.31 12.71 -18.02
CA SER A 585 24.40 13.39 -17.09
C SER A 585 22.96 13.43 -17.62
N ALA A 586 22.77 13.74 -18.92
CA ALA A 586 21.43 13.71 -19.53
C ALA A 586 20.79 12.32 -19.49
N ARG A 587 21.58 11.26 -19.70
CA ARG A 587 21.13 9.87 -19.60
C ARG A 587 20.75 9.49 -18.17
N GLN A 588 21.60 9.84 -17.21
CA GLN A 588 21.37 9.67 -15.78
C GLN A 588 20.05 10.31 -15.33
N ILE A 589 19.81 11.57 -15.70
CA ILE A 589 18.57 12.28 -15.38
C ILE A 589 17.36 11.60 -16.03
N GLY A 590 17.44 11.30 -17.34
CA GLY A 590 16.31 10.71 -18.07
C GLY A 590 15.87 9.35 -17.54
N ASN A 591 16.83 8.53 -17.10
CA ASN A 591 16.55 7.19 -16.58
C ASN A 591 16.08 7.17 -15.12
N ALA A 592 16.32 8.23 -14.35
CA ALA A 592 16.01 8.26 -12.93
C ALA A 592 14.50 8.18 -12.60
N VAL A 593 14.20 7.63 -11.44
CA VAL A 593 12.91 7.76 -10.76
C VAL A 593 12.87 9.13 -10.08
N PRO A 594 11.80 9.94 -10.23
CA PRO A 594 11.71 11.21 -9.50
C PRO A 594 11.79 11.04 -7.98
N PRO A 595 12.65 11.80 -7.27
CA PRO A 595 12.84 11.68 -5.82
C PRO A 595 11.57 11.77 -4.96
N ARG A 596 10.69 12.76 -5.15
CA ARG A 596 9.46 12.86 -4.35
C ARG A 596 8.48 11.72 -4.60
N MET A 597 8.42 11.21 -5.83
CA MET A 597 7.63 10.01 -6.14
C MET A 597 8.21 8.78 -5.42
N ALA A 598 9.54 8.64 -5.37
CA ALA A 598 10.22 7.60 -4.60
C ALA A 598 10.04 7.77 -3.08
N SER A 599 10.01 9.00 -2.57
CA SER A 599 9.70 9.30 -1.16
C SER A 599 8.29 8.85 -0.79
N ALA A 600 7.29 9.17 -1.62
CA ALA A 600 5.92 8.70 -1.40
C ALA A 600 5.83 7.16 -1.38
N LEU A 601 6.60 6.46 -2.21
CA LEU A 601 6.69 5.01 -2.19
C LEU A 601 7.37 4.48 -0.92
N GLY A 602 8.48 5.09 -0.51
CA GLY A 602 9.19 4.75 0.72
C GLY A 602 8.29 4.87 1.95
N LEU A 603 7.53 5.96 2.07
CA LEU A 603 6.56 6.16 3.14
C LEU A 603 5.46 5.10 3.13
N ALA A 604 4.97 4.71 1.95
CA ALA A 604 3.95 3.68 1.82
C ALA A 604 4.46 2.30 2.29
N PHE A 605 5.70 1.94 1.96
CA PHE A 605 6.33 0.73 2.47
C PHE A 605 6.60 0.82 3.98
N ALA A 606 7.04 1.98 4.48
CA ALA A 606 7.25 2.18 5.91
C ALA A 606 5.93 2.03 6.68
N SER A 607 4.82 2.57 6.17
CA SER A 607 3.48 2.36 6.73
C SER A 607 3.08 0.89 6.73
N ALA A 608 3.35 0.15 5.66
CA ALA A 608 3.05 -1.27 5.60
C ALA A 608 3.86 -2.06 6.63
N LEU A 609 5.16 -1.77 6.79
CA LEU A 609 6.05 -2.51 7.68
C LEU A 609 5.87 -2.16 9.16
N THR A 610 5.50 -0.92 9.47
CA THR A 610 5.47 -0.41 10.87
C THR A 610 4.07 -0.10 11.39
N GLY A 611 3.07 0.02 10.51
CA GLY A 611 1.72 0.47 10.87
C GLY A 611 1.59 1.98 11.07
N VAL A 612 2.68 2.76 10.91
CA VAL A 612 2.67 4.21 11.08
C VAL A 612 1.88 4.91 9.97
N SER A 613 1.05 5.89 10.34
CA SER A 613 0.39 6.79 9.41
C SER A 613 1.17 8.09 9.25
N TRP A 614 1.24 8.61 8.02
CA TRP A 614 1.96 9.85 7.72
C TRP A 614 1.01 11.01 7.40
N ASP A 615 1.40 12.22 7.78
CA ASP A 615 0.92 13.43 7.12
C ASP A 615 1.67 13.58 5.79
N TRP A 616 1.05 13.06 4.72
CA TRP A 616 1.66 13.03 3.41
C TRP A 616 1.96 14.42 2.85
N GLN A 617 1.12 15.42 3.13
CA GLN A 617 1.32 16.77 2.61
C GLN A 617 2.54 17.40 3.28
N ALA A 618 2.63 17.32 4.60
CA ALA A 618 3.76 17.86 5.36
C ALA A 618 5.10 17.21 4.96
N VAL A 619 5.12 15.91 4.71
CA VAL A 619 6.37 15.19 4.36
C VAL A 619 6.75 15.38 2.90
N LEU A 620 5.80 15.38 1.96
CA LEU A 620 6.10 15.52 0.54
C LEU A 620 6.26 16.98 0.08
N TRP A 621 5.68 17.95 0.79
CA TRP A 621 5.83 19.39 0.55
C TRP A 621 6.18 20.12 1.85
N PRO A 622 7.37 19.87 2.43
CA PRO A 622 7.77 20.55 3.66
C PRO A 622 7.79 22.06 3.41
N GLU A 623 7.10 22.81 4.26
CA GLU A 623 7.20 24.27 4.24
C GLU A 623 8.66 24.67 4.48
N LYS A 624 9.14 25.70 3.76
CA LYS A 624 10.44 26.31 4.02
C LYS A 624 10.39 27.15 5.30
N VAL A 625 10.00 26.58 6.43
CA VAL A 625 10.10 27.25 7.72
C VAL A 625 11.51 27.02 8.24
N ARG A 626 12.38 28.04 8.12
CA ARG A 626 13.52 28.14 9.03
C ARG A 626 12.95 28.51 10.39
N SER A 627 12.68 27.53 11.24
CA SER A 627 12.67 27.82 12.67
C SER A 627 14.13 27.93 13.10
N GLU A 628 14.59 29.15 13.35
CA GLU A 628 15.73 29.32 14.24
C GLU A 628 15.29 28.77 15.60
N ILE A 629 15.69 27.54 15.90
CA ILE A 629 15.58 27.02 17.25
C ILE A 629 16.62 27.81 18.04
N GLN A 630 16.16 28.81 18.79
CA GLN A 630 17.01 29.55 19.70
C GLN A 630 17.51 28.54 20.75
N ALA A 631 18.81 28.24 20.71
CA ALA A 631 19.41 27.33 21.67
C ALA A 631 19.14 27.87 23.09
N PRO A 632 18.70 27.03 24.04
CA PRO A 632 18.53 27.47 25.41
C PRO A 632 19.86 28.01 25.94
N SER A 633 19.78 29.07 26.75
CA SER A 633 20.97 29.70 27.35
C SER A 633 21.82 28.66 28.09
N LEU A 634 23.11 28.60 27.75
CA LEU A 634 24.11 27.79 28.47
C LEU A 634 24.53 28.43 29.81
N ALA A 635 23.98 29.60 30.16
CA ALA A 635 24.26 30.21 31.44
C ALA A 635 23.66 29.33 32.55
N PRO A 636 24.46 28.91 33.55
CA PRO A 636 23.94 28.20 34.70
C PRO A 636 22.86 29.05 35.35
N ASN A 637 21.68 28.46 35.53
CA ASN A 637 20.56 29.13 36.16
C ASN A 637 20.88 29.23 37.67
N ASP A 638 21.44 30.35 38.12
CA ASP A 638 21.92 30.59 39.49
C ASP A 638 20.86 30.31 40.59
N LYS A 639 19.58 30.21 40.21
CA LYS A 639 18.49 29.82 41.12
C LYS A 639 18.45 28.34 41.49
N LEU A 640 19.16 27.46 40.77
CA LEU A 640 19.22 26.02 41.08
C LEU A 640 20.40 25.61 41.95
N LEU A 641 21.49 26.40 41.96
CA LEU A 641 22.68 26.13 42.80
C LEU A 641 22.52 26.59 44.26
N ALA A 642 21.60 27.53 44.53
CA ALA A 642 21.35 28.02 45.89
C ALA A 642 20.49 27.07 46.75
N LYS A 643 19.85 26.03 46.16
CA LYS A 643 19.06 25.05 46.90
C LYS A 643 19.83 23.77 47.29
N SER A 644 20.96 23.48 46.67
CA SER A 644 21.73 22.25 46.97
C SER A 644 22.85 22.43 48.00
N CYS A 645 23.20 23.65 48.38
CA CYS A 645 24.20 23.91 49.44
C CYS A 645 23.58 24.12 50.84
N GLY A 646 22.25 24.16 50.97
CA GLY A 646 21.57 24.42 52.25
C GLY A 646 21.16 23.17 53.05
N GLU A 647 21.17 21.98 52.44
CA GLU A 647 20.64 20.75 53.06
C GLU A 647 21.72 19.73 53.47
N LEU A 648 23.01 20.09 53.38
CA LEU A 648 24.12 19.23 53.82
C LEU A 648 24.79 19.68 55.14
N GLU A 649 24.24 20.68 55.84
CA GLU A 649 24.73 21.09 57.17
C GLU A 649 23.75 20.84 58.34
N LYS A 650 22.56 20.26 58.11
CA LYS A 650 21.64 19.86 59.21
C LYS A 650 20.74 18.67 58.84
N ALA A 651 21.26 17.45 58.89
CA ALA A 651 20.53 16.22 59.26
C ALA A 651 21.52 15.04 59.35
#